data_AF-A0A9P4S265-F1
#
_entry.id   AF-A0A9P4S265-F1
#
_cell.length_a   1.000
_cell.length_b   1.000
_cell.length_c   1.000
_cell.angle_alpha   90.00
_cell.angle_beta   90.00
_cell.angle_gamma   90.00
#
_symmetry.space_group_name_H-M   'P 1'
#
loop_
_entity.id
_entity.type
_entity.pdbx_description
1 polymer ?
#
loop_
_entity_poly.entity_id
_entity_poly.type
_entity_poly.pdbx_seq_one_letter_code
_entity_poly.pdbx_strand_id
1 'polypeptide(L)'
;MDELQPTEALRGRSEPEAEPEPQSVNRFISVPFADWDSNTMSTEIEIFIEESGLSDYSDYIRRGAYLAQDKNAFPRNRPRPDGLKLREDKDERKYLDLEYSSRPIDRFNQPWRLYALVVCCSLGAAVQGWDETAINGAQIFYQKALGIEGRVGLIGLVNSAPYLCCAISCWLNYPLNKVLGRRGVIFLTCIISSVTCLGQAFPRTWYQLFIARLLLGLGIGPKSATIPIYAAECAPANIRGALVMMWQMWTAFGLMCGYISGVVLRNVNSGNEGTCDQDRSSPDHLLSSYCSLNWRLMLASPMVLPLFVVAYIYTMPESPRFLLRKARNGDKKKYEEAFNALCSLRYTKLQAARDMFLIHHLLKGEERIMAQQQPFRELFSIGRNRRALGAAVITMFFQQFCGVNVMAYYSSSVLVDNADFSQYKALLASMGFGIINFLFAIPAIWTIDTFGRRNLLLSTFPFMALFQGFLAIGFAFDGTTGTVLIMLGMYLFSIAYSPGEGPVPFVYSAECLPLYNRDFGMGIVTSINWFFNFFLAITWPKFLAAFGASGAFAWYAGWCVAGWWIILLFLPETKDLTLEQLDEVFEISTREHARHGMDQLVWWVRRWILKQKGWRKPVLIQSKIDEGYEIGGEEKYARRPIGEMIEDS
;
A
#
# COMPACT_ATOMS: atom_id res chain seq x y z
N MET A 1 66.73 -36.32 45.00
CA MET A 1 65.76 -35.33 45.50
C MET A 1 64.62 -35.40 44.54
N ASP A 2 63.54 -36.08 44.92
CA ASP A 2 62.35 -36.20 44.09
C ASP A 2 61.30 -35.23 44.63
N GLU A 3 60.72 -34.42 43.75
CA GLU A 3 59.73 -33.39 44.10
C GLU A 3 58.30 -33.85 43.85
N LEU A 4 57.36 -33.30 44.62
CA LEU A 4 55.94 -33.64 44.61
C LEU A 4 55.15 -32.87 43.52
N GLN A 5 54.04 -33.46 43.09
CA GLN A 5 52.91 -32.77 42.43
C GLN A 5 52.21 -31.80 43.43
N PRO A 6 51.54 -30.71 42.99
CA PRO A 6 50.14 -30.76 42.49
C PRO A 6 49.87 -29.71 41.36
N THR A 7 48.67 -29.40 40.82
CA THR A 7 47.25 -29.81 41.01
C THR A 7 46.47 -29.58 39.69
N GLU A 8 45.30 -30.20 39.50
CA GLU A 8 44.32 -29.80 38.44
C GLU A 8 43.31 -28.76 38.95
N ALA A 9 42.96 -27.76 38.13
CA ALA A 9 41.74 -26.94 38.33
C ALA A 9 41.25 -26.23 37.05
N LEU A 10 39.97 -26.48 36.71
CA LEU A 10 39.03 -25.57 36.03
C LEU A 10 39.40 -24.94 34.67
N ARG A 11 38.88 -25.52 33.58
CA ARG A 11 38.55 -24.75 32.35
C ARG A 11 37.48 -25.41 31.47
N GLY A 12 36.23 -25.45 31.97
CA GLY A 12 35.07 -25.59 31.09
C GLY A 12 34.67 -24.23 30.54
N ARG A 13 35.10 -23.89 29.32
CA ARG A 13 34.52 -22.79 28.53
C ARG A 13 33.73 -23.42 27.39
N SER A 14 32.45 -23.06 27.30
CA SER A 14 31.64 -23.33 26.12
C SER A 14 32.30 -22.73 24.88
N GLU A 15 32.37 -23.52 23.81
CA GLU A 15 32.77 -23.03 22.50
C GLU A 15 31.75 -21.98 21.99
N PRO A 16 32.16 -20.99 21.18
CA PRO A 16 31.22 -20.08 20.55
C PRO A 16 30.31 -20.87 19.61
N GLU A 17 29.00 -20.68 19.72
CA GLU A 17 28.01 -21.28 18.82
C GLU A 17 28.36 -20.94 17.36
N ALA A 18 28.37 -21.96 16.49
CA ALA A 18 28.66 -21.79 15.07
C ALA A 18 27.65 -20.84 14.43
N GLU A 19 28.11 -19.93 13.56
CA GLU A 19 27.24 -18.94 12.94
C GLU A 19 26.12 -19.62 12.12
N PRO A 20 24.84 -19.30 12.39
CA PRO A 20 23.71 -19.95 11.73
C PRO A 20 23.59 -19.52 10.25
N GLU A 21 23.44 -20.48 9.33
CA GLU A 21 23.38 -20.24 7.88
C GLU A 21 22.29 -19.22 7.48
N PRO A 22 22.43 -18.45 6.38
CA PRO A 22 21.46 -17.43 5.97
C PRO A 22 20.00 -17.92 5.85
N GLN A 23 19.79 -19.18 5.46
CA GLN A 23 18.46 -19.80 5.40
C GLN A 23 17.83 -19.96 6.79
N SER A 24 18.62 -20.31 7.81
CA SER A 24 18.14 -20.42 9.18
C SER A 24 17.78 -19.07 9.81
N VAL A 25 18.43 -17.97 9.39
CA VAL A 25 18.08 -16.62 9.87
C VAL A 25 16.76 -16.11 9.25
N ASN A 26 16.46 -16.45 7.99
CA ASN A 26 15.13 -16.22 7.42
C ASN A 26 14.05 -17.05 8.14
N ARG A 27 14.34 -18.32 8.45
CA ARG A 27 13.46 -19.22 9.23
C ARG A 27 13.20 -18.70 10.66
N PHE A 28 14.19 -18.05 11.27
CA PHE A 28 14.03 -17.37 12.56
C PHE A 28 13.11 -16.14 12.48
N ILE A 29 12.99 -15.47 11.33
CA ILE A 29 12.08 -14.32 11.17
C ILE A 29 10.63 -14.75 10.90
N SER A 30 10.42 -15.94 10.33
CA SER A 30 9.07 -16.47 10.07
C SER A 30 8.42 -17.13 11.28
N VAL A 31 9.16 -17.99 12.00
CA VAL A 31 8.68 -18.67 13.21
C VAL A 31 9.75 -18.61 14.32
N PRO A 32 9.97 -17.43 14.96
CA PRO A 32 11.09 -17.18 15.88
C PRO A 32 11.20 -18.10 17.10
N PHE A 33 10.16 -18.88 17.40
CA PHE A 33 10.07 -19.72 18.60
C PHE A 33 9.80 -21.21 18.28
N ALA A 34 9.90 -21.64 17.01
CA ALA A 34 9.57 -23.00 16.59
C ALA A 34 10.49 -24.05 17.23
N ASP A 35 11.79 -23.78 17.24
CA ASP A 35 12.83 -24.70 17.69
C ASP A 35 13.18 -24.49 19.19
N TRP A 36 12.40 -23.68 19.92
CA TRP A 36 12.67 -23.34 21.33
C TRP A 36 11.95 -24.28 22.30
N ASP A 37 12.71 -24.90 23.21
CA ASP A 37 12.12 -25.64 24.33
C ASP A 37 11.55 -24.71 25.41
N SER A 38 10.80 -25.26 26.37
CA SER A 38 10.15 -24.46 27.43
C SER A 38 11.15 -23.86 28.44
N ASN A 39 12.38 -24.35 28.48
CA ASN A 39 13.43 -23.86 29.38
C ASN A 39 14.14 -22.67 28.74
N THR A 40 14.62 -22.78 27.50
CA THR A 40 15.13 -21.69 26.66
C THR A 40 14.12 -20.55 26.58
N MET A 41 12.85 -20.87 26.36
CA MET A 41 11.77 -19.87 26.33
C MET A 41 11.63 -19.15 27.67
N SER A 42 11.70 -19.87 28.80
CA SER A 42 11.67 -19.24 30.13
C SER A 42 12.89 -18.34 30.37
N THR A 43 14.09 -18.77 29.98
CA THR A 43 15.33 -17.99 30.10
C THR A 43 15.28 -16.69 29.28
N GLU A 44 14.92 -16.74 28.00
CA GLU A 44 14.81 -15.54 27.14
C GLU A 44 13.68 -14.60 27.60
N ILE A 45 12.63 -15.11 28.25
CA ILE A 45 11.60 -14.28 28.89
C ILE A 45 12.18 -13.48 30.08
N GLU A 46 12.94 -14.10 30.98
CA GLU A 46 13.53 -13.38 32.12
C GLU A 46 14.57 -12.34 31.64
N ILE A 47 15.41 -12.70 30.66
CA ILE A 47 16.35 -11.77 30.00
C ILE A 47 15.58 -10.58 29.43
N PHE A 48 14.49 -10.81 28.70
CA PHE A 48 13.69 -9.72 28.14
C PHE A 48 13.02 -8.84 29.22
N ILE A 49 12.59 -9.41 30.35
CA ILE A 49 12.04 -8.64 31.48
C ILE A 49 13.11 -7.74 32.12
N GLU A 50 14.34 -8.24 32.29
CA GLU A 50 15.47 -7.47 32.84
C GLU A 50 15.98 -6.40 31.86
N GLU A 51 16.09 -6.73 30.57
CA GLU A 51 16.46 -5.77 29.51
C GLU A 51 15.44 -4.64 29.43
N SER A 52 14.15 -4.98 29.39
CA SER A 52 13.05 -4.02 29.22
C SER A 52 12.75 -3.18 30.47
N GLY A 53 13.11 -3.67 31.65
CA GLY A 53 12.81 -3.01 32.94
C GLY A 53 11.32 -3.05 33.31
N LEU A 54 10.53 -3.92 32.67
CA LEU A 54 9.07 -4.02 32.86
C LEU A 54 8.68 -5.09 33.90
N SER A 55 9.36 -5.11 35.05
CA SER A 55 9.11 -6.05 36.15
C SER A 55 7.65 -6.11 36.58
N ASP A 56 6.98 -4.95 36.59
CA ASP A 56 5.58 -4.76 37.00
C ASP A 56 4.58 -5.46 36.05
N TYR A 57 5.04 -5.77 34.83
CA TYR A 57 4.26 -6.46 33.79
C TYR A 57 4.75 -7.88 33.50
N SER A 58 5.72 -8.39 34.29
CA SER A 58 6.30 -9.73 34.17
C SER A 58 5.27 -10.86 33.97
N ASP A 59 4.16 -10.85 34.73
CA ASP A 59 3.04 -11.80 34.56
C ASP A 59 2.43 -11.77 33.14
N TYR A 60 2.16 -10.57 32.60
CA TYR A 60 1.62 -10.44 31.24
C TYR A 60 2.66 -10.80 30.19
N ILE A 61 3.94 -10.49 30.42
CA ILE A 61 5.05 -10.80 29.53
C ILE A 61 5.25 -12.32 29.44
N ARG A 62 5.33 -13.02 30.59
CA ARG A 62 5.43 -14.50 30.64
C ARG A 62 4.27 -15.17 29.92
N ARG A 63 3.02 -14.76 30.21
CA ARG A 63 1.83 -15.33 29.56
C ARG A 63 1.75 -14.96 28.07
N GLY A 64 2.13 -13.74 27.70
CA GLY A 64 2.10 -13.24 26.32
C GLY A 64 3.16 -13.86 25.43
N ALA A 65 4.37 -14.09 25.94
CA ALA A 65 5.46 -14.73 25.22
C ALA A 65 5.10 -16.16 24.80
N TYR A 66 4.56 -16.98 25.71
CA TYR A 66 4.07 -18.30 25.35
C TYR A 66 2.92 -18.28 24.33
N LEU A 67 2.09 -17.23 24.35
CA LEU A 67 1.06 -17.00 23.34
C LEU A 67 1.62 -16.55 21.97
N ALA A 68 2.88 -16.11 21.92
CA ALA A 68 3.60 -15.81 20.69
C ALA A 68 4.27 -17.06 20.09
N GLN A 69 4.64 -18.03 20.93
CA GLN A 69 5.12 -19.35 20.51
C GLN A 69 4.00 -20.23 19.97
N ASP A 70 2.91 -20.41 20.72
CA ASP A 70 1.73 -21.16 20.27
C ASP A 70 0.42 -20.41 20.60
N LYS A 71 -0.43 -20.27 19.58
CA LYS A 71 -1.78 -19.71 19.69
C LYS A 71 -2.66 -20.52 20.64
N ASN A 72 -2.38 -21.83 20.78
CA ASN A 72 -3.11 -22.75 21.64
C ASN A 72 -2.47 -22.97 23.03
N ALA A 73 -1.44 -22.19 23.41
CA ALA A 73 -0.67 -22.35 24.65
C ALA A 73 -1.48 -22.34 25.97
N PHE A 74 -2.75 -21.92 25.92
CA PHE A 74 -3.72 -22.02 27.03
C PHE A 74 -5.02 -22.71 26.55
N PRO A 75 -5.07 -24.06 26.53
CA PRO A 75 -6.27 -24.80 26.14
C PRO A 75 -7.35 -24.78 27.23
N ARG A 76 -8.63 -24.72 26.86
CA ARG A 76 -9.76 -24.64 27.84
C ARG A 76 -9.84 -25.84 28.79
N ASN A 77 -9.46 -27.04 28.34
CA ASN A 77 -9.74 -28.30 29.03
C ASN A 77 -8.52 -28.95 29.70
N ARG A 78 -7.34 -28.31 29.67
CA ARG A 78 -6.13 -28.84 30.32
C ARG A 78 -5.36 -27.71 31.02
N PRO A 79 -5.07 -27.82 32.34
CA PRO A 79 -4.17 -26.89 32.99
C PRO A 79 -2.76 -27.07 32.41
N ARG A 80 -2.04 -25.96 32.22
CA ARG A 80 -0.65 -25.97 31.79
C ARG A 80 0.26 -26.45 32.94
N PRO A 81 1.33 -27.23 32.68
CA PRO A 81 2.25 -27.73 33.72
C PRO A 81 2.80 -26.62 34.62
N ASP A 82 3.12 -25.45 34.05
CA ASP A 82 3.73 -24.31 34.74
C ASP A 82 2.76 -23.49 35.61
N GLY A 83 1.51 -23.94 35.77
CA GLY A 83 0.47 -23.27 36.58
C GLY A 83 -0.11 -21.98 36.00
N LEU A 84 0.52 -21.39 34.98
CA LEU A 84 0.05 -20.18 34.28
C LEU A 84 -1.33 -20.40 33.62
N LYS A 85 -2.26 -19.46 33.83
CA LYS A 85 -3.61 -19.45 33.25
C LYS A 85 -3.97 -18.07 32.68
N LEU A 86 -4.94 -18.04 31.77
CA LEU A 86 -5.61 -16.79 31.37
C LEU A 86 -6.47 -16.27 32.53
N ARG A 87 -6.57 -14.95 32.71
CA ARG A 87 -7.48 -14.34 33.68
C ARG A 87 -8.87 -14.22 33.07
N GLU A 88 -9.81 -14.99 33.61
CA GLU A 88 -11.21 -15.00 33.17
C GLU A 88 -11.89 -13.66 33.48
N ASP A 89 -11.58 -13.07 34.65
CA ASP A 89 -12.04 -11.76 35.13
C ASP A 89 -11.64 -10.55 34.25
N LYS A 90 -10.85 -10.74 33.20
CA LYS A 90 -10.40 -9.67 32.28
C LYS A 90 -10.81 -9.86 30.83
N ASP A 91 -11.75 -10.76 30.54
CA ASP A 91 -12.18 -11.11 29.18
C ASP A 91 -11.01 -11.53 28.25
N GLU A 92 -9.84 -11.90 28.80
CA GLU A 92 -8.61 -12.18 28.02
C GLU A 92 -8.85 -13.23 26.93
N ARG A 93 -9.61 -14.28 27.27
CA ARG A 93 -10.00 -15.34 26.34
C ARG A 93 -10.91 -14.84 25.21
N LYS A 94 -11.88 -13.99 25.52
CA LYS A 94 -12.89 -13.48 24.58
C LYS A 94 -12.24 -12.64 23.48
N TYR A 95 -11.30 -11.76 23.82
CA TYR A 95 -10.60 -10.93 22.84
C TYR A 95 -9.60 -11.73 21.97
N LEU A 96 -9.05 -12.83 22.50
CA LEU A 96 -8.23 -13.77 21.71
C LEU A 96 -9.09 -14.62 20.76
N ASP A 97 -10.22 -15.15 21.25
CA ASP A 97 -11.15 -15.93 20.42
C ASP A 97 -11.76 -15.06 19.29
N LEU A 98 -11.96 -13.74 19.52
CA LEU A 98 -12.34 -12.77 18.47
C LEU A 98 -11.25 -12.56 17.41
N GLU A 99 -9.97 -12.46 17.81
CA GLU A 99 -8.84 -12.25 16.90
C GLU A 99 -8.69 -13.38 15.87
N TYR A 100 -9.04 -14.61 16.27
CA TYR A 100 -8.97 -15.81 15.44
C TYR A 100 -10.33 -16.35 14.97
N SER A 101 -11.41 -15.58 15.14
CA SER A 101 -12.75 -16.00 14.68
C SER A 101 -12.79 -16.22 13.17
N SER A 102 -13.48 -17.28 12.75
CA SER A 102 -13.72 -17.60 11.32
C SER A 102 -14.57 -16.54 10.61
N ARG A 103 -15.27 -15.67 11.36
CA ARG A 103 -16.12 -14.60 10.80
C ARG A 103 -15.29 -13.34 10.57
N PRO A 104 -15.28 -12.76 9.35
CA PRO A 104 -14.50 -11.55 9.08
C PRO A 104 -14.83 -10.37 10.01
N ILE A 105 -16.11 -10.15 10.32
CA ILE A 105 -16.60 -9.03 11.14
C ILE A 105 -16.00 -9.05 12.55
N ASP A 106 -15.89 -10.23 13.16
CA ASP A 106 -15.34 -10.41 14.51
C ASP A 106 -13.86 -10.01 14.57
N ARG A 107 -13.09 -10.27 13.51
CA ARG A 107 -11.65 -9.89 13.41
C ARG A 107 -11.46 -8.38 13.30
N PHE A 108 -12.45 -7.66 12.75
CA PHE A 108 -12.51 -6.20 12.73
C PHE A 108 -13.00 -5.59 14.06
N ASN A 109 -13.36 -6.38 15.06
CA ASN A 109 -13.58 -5.85 16.41
C ASN A 109 -12.22 -5.47 17.03
N GLN A 110 -11.88 -4.18 17.00
CA GLN A 110 -10.58 -3.64 17.42
C GLN A 110 -10.75 -2.31 18.19
N PRO A 111 -9.81 -1.92 19.07
CA PRO A 111 -9.94 -0.69 19.85
C PRO A 111 -10.10 0.56 18.97
N TRP A 112 -10.97 1.49 19.38
CA TRP A 112 -11.20 2.75 18.68
C TRP A 112 -9.91 3.51 18.34
N ARG A 113 -8.90 3.47 19.21
CA ARG A 113 -7.60 4.13 18.96
C ARG A 113 -6.85 3.57 17.75
N LEU A 114 -6.98 2.29 17.43
CA LEU A 114 -6.41 1.71 16.20
C LEU A 114 -7.13 2.28 14.97
N TYR A 115 -8.45 2.40 15.02
CA TYR A 115 -9.23 3.03 13.95
C TYR A 115 -8.94 4.52 13.82
N ALA A 116 -8.80 5.26 14.93
CA ALA A 116 -8.43 6.66 14.91
C ALA A 116 -7.03 6.90 14.30
N LEU A 117 -6.07 6.00 14.60
CA LEU A 117 -4.74 6.01 13.99
C LEU A 117 -4.83 5.77 12.48
N VAL A 118 -5.57 4.74 12.06
CA VAL A 118 -5.74 4.40 10.64
C VAL A 118 -6.44 5.52 9.88
N VAL A 119 -7.50 6.13 10.42
CA VAL A 119 -8.18 7.29 9.81
C VAL A 119 -7.23 8.48 9.73
N CYS A 120 -6.50 8.82 10.79
CA CYS A 120 -5.53 9.92 10.79
C CYS A 120 -4.43 9.72 9.74
N CYS A 121 -3.88 8.50 9.64
CA CYS A 121 -2.94 8.12 8.61
C CYS A 121 -3.52 8.26 7.20
N SER A 122 -4.74 7.79 7.00
CA SER A 122 -5.35 7.72 5.67
C SER A 122 -5.88 9.07 5.19
N LEU A 123 -6.23 9.99 6.09
CA LEU A 123 -6.44 11.41 5.74
C LEU A 123 -5.18 12.04 5.11
N GLY A 124 -3.98 11.56 5.46
CA GLY A 124 -2.74 11.90 4.78
C GLY A 124 -2.70 11.48 3.31
N ALA A 125 -3.35 10.37 2.95
CA ALA A 125 -3.54 9.88 1.57
C ALA A 125 -4.60 10.71 0.83
N ALA A 126 -5.69 11.07 1.51
CA ALA A 126 -6.74 11.91 0.93
C ALA A 126 -6.24 13.29 0.45
N VAL A 127 -5.19 13.85 1.08
CA VAL A 127 -4.54 15.09 0.61
C VAL A 127 -3.99 14.95 -0.81
N GLN A 128 -3.41 13.80 -1.13
CA GLN A 128 -2.88 13.52 -2.47
C GLN A 128 -4.05 13.51 -3.47
N GLY A 129 -5.04 12.65 -3.26
CA GLY A 129 -6.16 12.50 -4.19
C GLY A 129 -6.94 13.79 -4.43
N TRP A 130 -6.99 14.67 -3.42
CA TRP A 130 -7.60 15.99 -3.54
C TRP A 130 -6.75 16.90 -4.45
N ASP A 131 -5.42 17.01 -4.27
CA ASP A 131 -4.59 17.82 -5.20
C ASP A 131 -4.66 17.29 -6.65
N GLU A 132 -4.66 15.97 -6.82
CA GLU A 132 -4.78 15.29 -8.12
C GLU A 132 -6.05 15.69 -8.89
N THR A 133 -7.13 16.05 -8.20
CA THR A 133 -8.42 16.42 -8.83
C THR A 133 -8.75 17.90 -8.70
N ALA A 134 -8.13 18.62 -7.77
CA ALA A 134 -8.15 20.08 -7.71
C ALA A 134 -7.52 20.70 -8.96
N ILE A 135 -6.36 20.16 -9.41
CA ILE A 135 -5.70 20.62 -10.64
C ILE A 135 -6.59 20.40 -11.88
N ASN A 136 -7.36 19.31 -11.91
CA ASN A 136 -8.27 18.95 -13.01
C ASN A 136 -9.36 19.99 -13.24
N GLY A 137 -9.99 20.47 -12.16
CA GLY A 137 -10.97 21.56 -12.24
C GLY A 137 -10.31 22.93 -12.46
N ALA A 138 -9.19 23.20 -11.78
CA ALA A 138 -8.52 24.50 -11.83
C ALA A 138 -7.94 24.83 -13.22
N GLN A 139 -7.48 23.82 -13.99
CA GLN A 139 -6.78 24.05 -15.27
C GLN A 139 -7.66 24.67 -16.36
N ILE A 140 -8.98 24.44 -16.32
CA ILE A 140 -9.94 25.06 -17.24
C ILE A 140 -9.88 26.61 -17.13
N PHE A 141 -9.45 27.12 -15.96
CA PHE A 141 -9.42 28.55 -15.67
C PHE A 141 -7.99 29.12 -15.65
N TYR A 142 -7.02 28.48 -14.95
CA TYR A 142 -5.68 29.08 -14.82
C TYR A 142 -4.88 29.08 -16.12
N GLN A 143 -5.18 28.19 -17.08
CA GLN A 143 -4.46 28.18 -18.36
C GLN A 143 -4.61 29.52 -19.11
N LYS A 144 -5.84 30.08 -19.07
CA LYS A 144 -6.17 31.40 -19.59
C LYS A 144 -5.55 32.50 -18.74
N ALA A 145 -5.75 32.45 -17.42
CA ALA A 145 -5.28 33.49 -16.50
C ALA A 145 -3.75 33.63 -16.43
N LEU A 146 -2.98 32.56 -16.67
CA LEU A 146 -1.51 32.56 -16.66
C LEU A 146 -0.88 32.69 -18.06
N GLY A 147 -1.68 32.87 -19.12
CA GLY A 147 -1.18 33.02 -20.50
C GLY A 147 -0.46 31.78 -21.05
N ILE A 148 -0.86 30.58 -20.61
CA ILE A 148 -0.29 29.29 -21.03
C ILE A 148 -1.24 28.44 -21.88
N GLU A 149 -2.43 28.96 -22.20
CA GLU A 149 -3.36 28.39 -23.17
C GLU A 149 -2.65 28.07 -24.50
N GLY A 150 -2.95 26.90 -25.09
CA GLY A 150 -2.27 26.37 -26.27
C GLY A 150 -0.83 25.88 -26.06
N ARG A 151 -0.18 26.16 -24.92
CA ARG A 151 1.20 25.69 -24.64
C ARG A 151 1.19 24.31 -23.98
N VAL A 152 0.75 23.32 -24.74
CA VAL A 152 0.60 21.89 -24.41
C VAL A 152 1.70 21.35 -23.47
N GLY A 153 2.98 21.62 -23.77
CA GLY A 153 4.11 21.15 -22.95
C GLY A 153 4.27 21.83 -21.59
N LEU A 154 3.88 23.11 -21.45
CA LEU A 154 3.93 23.82 -20.16
C LEU A 154 2.79 23.39 -19.23
N ILE A 155 1.61 23.10 -19.79
CA ILE A 155 0.47 22.57 -19.03
C ILE A 155 0.85 21.22 -18.41
N GLY A 156 1.40 20.30 -19.21
CA GLY A 156 1.93 19.03 -18.70
C GLY A 156 3.02 19.20 -17.64
N LEU A 157 3.93 20.17 -17.80
CA LEU A 157 5.00 20.45 -16.84
C LEU A 157 4.48 20.98 -15.49
N VAL A 158 3.50 21.90 -15.50
CA VAL A 158 2.90 22.46 -14.27
C VAL A 158 2.08 21.40 -13.53
N ASN A 159 1.31 20.59 -14.25
CA ASN A 159 0.46 19.57 -13.63
C ASN A 159 1.31 18.45 -13.00
N SER A 160 2.37 18.02 -13.69
CA SER A 160 3.26 16.93 -13.29
C SER A 160 4.31 17.30 -12.23
N ALA A 161 4.50 18.59 -11.94
CA ALA A 161 5.53 19.11 -11.03
C ALA A 161 5.57 18.44 -9.63
N PRO A 162 4.45 18.15 -8.92
CA PRO A 162 4.54 17.49 -7.63
C PRO A 162 5.11 16.08 -7.77
N TYR A 163 4.71 15.33 -8.79
CA TYR A 163 5.06 13.92 -8.98
C TYR A 163 6.55 13.74 -9.34
N LEU A 164 7.12 14.70 -10.08
CA LEU A 164 8.57 14.76 -10.30
C LEU A 164 9.34 14.85 -8.98
N CYS A 165 8.87 15.71 -8.07
CA CYS A 165 9.47 15.84 -6.76
C CYS A 165 9.16 14.64 -5.86
N CYS A 166 7.95 14.04 -5.92
CA CYS A 166 7.62 12.80 -5.20
C CYS A 166 8.57 11.66 -5.56
N ALA A 167 8.85 11.45 -6.85
CA ALA A 167 9.76 10.40 -7.32
C ALA A 167 11.15 10.50 -6.66
N ILE A 168 11.66 11.72 -6.44
CA ILE A 168 12.95 11.96 -5.76
C ILE A 168 12.79 11.94 -4.23
N SER A 169 11.74 12.54 -3.68
CA SER A 169 11.57 12.74 -2.24
C SER A 169 11.13 11.48 -1.49
N CYS A 170 10.56 10.47 -2.17
CA CYS A 170 10.31 9.14 -1.57
C CYS A 170 11.58 8.50 -0.99
N TRP A 171 12.76 8.78 -1.55
CA TRP A 171 14.04 8.28 -1.04
C TRP A 171 14.42 8.89 0.32
N LEU A 172 13.89 10.08 0.65
CA LEU A 172 14.08 10.72 1.95
C LEU A 172 13.28 10.02 3.08
N ASN A 173 12.33 9.13 2.76
CA ASN A 173 11.55 8.37 3.73
C ASN A 173 12.45 7.64 4.75
N TYR A 174 13.51 6.95 4.30
CA TYR A 174 14.40 6.19 5.18
C TYR A 174 15.14 7.06 6.22
N PRO A 175 15.92 8.09 5.85
CA PRO A 175 16.59 8.93 6.84
C PRO A 175 15.62 9.73 7.72
N LEU A 176 14.53 10.26 7.15
CA LEU A 176 13.53 11.01 7.92
C LEU A 176 12.86 10.13 8.98
N ASN A 177 12.47 8.89 8.63
CA ASN A 177 11.91 7.93 9.57
C ASN A 177 12.87 7.55 10.70
N LYS A 178 14.17 7.38 10.38
CA LYS A 178 15.18 7.02 11.38
C LYS A 178 15.37 8.11 12.44
N VAL A 179 15.22 9.38 12.06
CA VAL A 179 15.43 10.54 12.94
C VAL A 179 14.15 10.97 13.66
N LEU A 180 13.03 11.11 12.93
CA LEU A 180 11.79 11.74 13.42
C LEU A 180 10.73 10.75 13.93
N GLY A 181 10.91 9.44 13.72
CA GLY A 181 9.84 8.45 13.93
C GLY A 181 8.75 8.54 12.85
N ARG A 182 7.78 7.62 12.86
CA ARG A 182 6.76 7.57 11.79
C ARG A 182 5.80 8.77 11.90
N ARG A 183 5.35 9.09 13.12
CA ARG A 183 4.43 10.21 13.35
C ARG A 183 5.06 11.57 13.05
N GLY A 184 6.37 11.74 13.30
CA GLY A 184 7.10 12.98 13.07
C GLY A 184 7.26 13.30 11.58
N VAL A 185 7.49 12.27 10.74
CA VAL A 185 7.50 12.45 9.28
C VAL A 185 6.13 12.84 8.76
N ILE A 186 5.06 12.18 9.23
CA ILE A 186 3.67 12.51 8.84
C ILE A 186 3.33 13.95 9.22
N PHE A 187 3.68 14.40 10.43
CA PHE A 187 3.49 15.78 10.88
C PHE A 187 4.21 16.80 9.98
N LEU A 188 5.52 16.63 9.77
CA LEU A 188 6.34 17.54 8.96
C LEU A 188 5.84 17.63 7.51
N THR A 189 5.58 16.49 6.89
CA THR A 189 5.10 16.41 5.49
C THR A 189 3.69 16.96 5.32
N CYS A 190 2.81 16.83 6.32
CA CYS A 190 1.50 17.46 6.30
C CYS A 190 1.59 18.99 6.46
N ILE A 191 2.49 19.52 7.31
CA ILE A 191 2.76 20.98 7.35
C ILE A 191 3.23 21.48 5.98
N ILE A 192 4.20 20.80 5.37
CA ILE A 192 4.69 21.15 4.03
C ILE A 192 3.54 21.12 3.01
N SER A 193 2.69 20.08 3.05
CA SER A 193 1.50 19.99 2.18
C SER A 193 0.53 21.16 2.40
N SER A 194 0.21 21.51 3.65
CA SER A 194 -0.70 22.63 3.97
C SER A 194 -0.17 23.96 3.44
N VAL A 195 1.10 24.28 3.73
CA VAL A 195 1.74 25.54 3.32
C VAL A 195 1.88 25.63 1.81
N THR A 196 2.20 24.52 1.13
CA THR A 196 2.36 24.51 -0.33
C THR A 196 1.03 24.57 -1.07
N CYS A 197 -0.02 23.87 -0.62
CA CYS A 197 -1.38 24.02 -1.16
C CYS A 197 -1.88 25.46 -1.02
N LEU A 198 -1.71 26.09 0.15
CA LEU A 198 -2.00 27.51 0.32
C LEU A 198 -1.15 28.39 -0.60
N GLY A 199 0.14 28.04 -0.77
CA GLY A 199 1.06 28.67 -1.71
C GLY A 199 0.59 28.63 -3.17
N GLN A 200 -0.16 27.60 -3.57
CA GLN A 200 -0.76 27.51 -4.92
C GLN A 200 -1.89 28.54 -5.17
N ALA A 201 -2.40 29.20 -4.13
CA ALA A 201 -3.44 30.23 -4.26
C ALA A 201 -2.89 31.59 -4.74
N PHE A 202 -1.64 31.90 -4.45
CA PHE A 202 -1.01 33.20 -4.71
C PHE A 202 -0.26 33.43 -6.05
N PRO A 203 0.03 32.43 -6.92
CA PRO A 203 0.80 32.66 -8.14
C PRO A 203 0.21 33.74 -9.06
N ARG A 204 1.09 34.61 -9.56
CA ARG A 204 0.81 35.53 -10.67
C ARG A 204 1.47 35.10 -11.97
N THR A 205 2.43 34.17 -11.90
CA THR A 205 3.10 33.59 -13.08
C THR A 205 3.11 32.06 -12.98
N TRP A 206 3.19 31.39 -14.13
CA TRP A 206 3.25 29.93 -14.17
C TRP A 206 4.49 29.37 -13.46
N TYR A 207 5.61 30.12 -13.41
CA TYR A 207 6.81 29.75 -12.64
C TYR A 207 6.52 29.64 -11.14
N GLN A 208 5.75 30.57 -10.58
CA GLN A 208 5.38 30.55 -9.16
C GLN A 208 4.46 29.36 -8.84
N LEU A 209 3.50 29.05 -9.73
CA LEU A 209 2.64 27.88 -9.60
C LEU A 209 3.45 26.57 -9.71
N PHE A 210 4.37 26.50 -10.68
CA PHE A 210 5.29 25.36 -10.84
C PHE A 210 6.12 25.12 -9.57
N ILE A 211 6.72 26.17 -8.98
CA ILE A 211 7.51 26.05 -7.75
C ILE A 211 6.64 25.60 -6.57
N ALA A 212 5.44 26.19 -6.40
CA ALA A 212 4.52 25.78 -5.33
C ALA A 212 4.12 24.29 -5.45
N ARG A 213 3.83 23.83 -6.68
CA ARG A 213 3.50 22.43 -6.97
C ARG A 213 4.70 21.49 -6.82
N LEU A 214 5.90 21.91 -7.23
CA LEU A 214 7.14 21.16 -7.02
C LEU A 214 7.40 20.93 -5.51
N LEU A 215 7.24 21.97 -4.69
CA LEU A 215 7.40 21.89 -3.24
C LEU A 215 6.34 21.01 -2.56
N LEU A 216 5.11 20.96 -3.08
CA LEU A 216 4.08 20.02 -2.59
C LEU A 216 4.54 18.56 -2.70
N GLY A 217 5.36 18.22 -3.70
CA GLY A 217 5.93 16.88 -3.85
C GLY A 217 6.83 16.44 -2.69
N LEU A 218 7.47 17.39 -1.97
CA LEU A 218 8.19 17.10 -0.71
C LEU A 218 7.23 16.75 0.44
N GLY A 219 5.99 17.25 0.39
CA GLY A 219 4.92 16.92 1.33
C GLY A 219 4.15 15.64 0.98
N ILE A 220 4.20 15.16 -0.27
CA ILE A 220 3.51 13.93 -0.70
C ILE A 220 4.44 12.71 -0.73
N GLY A 221 5.66 12.84 -1.25
CA GLY A 221 6.56 11.70 -1.48
C GLY A 221 6.91 10.92 -0.21
N PRO A 222 7.52 11.52 0.83
CA PRO A 222 7.93 10.77 2.02
C PRO A 222 6.74 10.13 2.75
N LYS A 223 5.62 10.86 2.92
CA LYS A 223 4.43 10.32 3.61
C LYS A 223 3.79 9.14 2.87
N SER A 224 3.82 9.13 1.53
CA SER A 224 3.30 8.01 0.73
C SER A 224 4.03 6.69 0.98
N ALA A 225 5.31 6.74 1.39
CA ALA A 225 6.06 5.58 1.82
C ALA A 225 5.95 5.34 3.35
N THR A 226 5.90 6.40 4.18
CA THR A 226 5.79 6.26 5.65
C THR A 226 4.47 5.65 6.10
N ILE A 227 3.34 6.09 5.53
CA ILE A 227 2.00 5.79 6.04
C ILE A 227 1.65 4.29 5.93
N PRO A 228 1.87 3.60 4.79
CA PRO A 228 1.65 2.15 4.71
C PRO A 228 2.51 1.36 5.70
N ILE A 229 3.76 1.78 5.93
CA ILE A 229 4.67 1.16 6.91
C ILE A 229 4.12 1.35 8.34
N TYR A 230 3.71 2.56 8.70
CA TYR A 230 3.18 2.87 10.03
C TYR A 230 1.86 2.12 10.31
N ALA A 231 0.97 2.03 9.33
CA ALA A 231 -0.23 1.21 9.42
C ALA A 231 0.11 -0.28 9.62
N ALA A 232 1.07 -0.82 8.86
CA ALA A 232 1.51 -2.21 8.97
C ALA A 232 2.20 -2.54 10.31
N GLU A 233 2.94 -1.59 10.90
CA GLU A 233 3.62 -1.73 12.20
C GLU A 233 2.65 -1.68 13.40
N CYS A 234 1.51 -0.99 13.27
CA CYS A 234 0.48 -0.90 14.31
C CYS A 234 -0.62 -2.00 14.19
N ALA A 235 -0.89 -2.46 12.96
CA ALA A 235 -1.95 -3.42 12.67
C ALA A 235 -1.62 -4.86 13.15
N PRO A 236 -2.58 -5.57 13.78
CA PRO A 236 -2.44 -6.99 14.06
C PRO A 236 -2.44 -7.80 12.75
N ALA A 237 -1.77 -8.95 12.75
CA ALA A 237 -1.43 -9.69 11.53
C ALA A 237 -2.65 -10.15 10.71
N ASN A 238 -3.77 -10.44 11.39
CA ASN A 238 -5.01 -10.98 10.82
C ASN A 238 -5.82 -9.99 9.97
N ILE A 239 -5.62 -8.67 10.14
CA ILE A 239 -6.30 -7.60 9.37
C ILE A 239 -5.31 -6.61 8.74
N ARG A 240 -4.02 -6.94 8.73
CA ARG A 240 -2.96 -6.03 8.27
C ARG A 240 -3.15 -5.59 6.82
N GLY A 241 -3.51 -6.51 5.91
CA GLY A 241 -3.80 -6.19 4.51
C GLY A 241 -4.94 -5.17 4.39
N ALA A 242 -6.08 -5.44 5.05
CA ALA A 242 -7.22 -4.55 5.12
C ALA A 242 -6.91 -3.15 5.66
N LEU A 243 -6.06 -3.03 6.70
CA LEU A 243 -5.69 -1.73 7.26
C LEU A 243 -4.65 -0.98 6.40
N VAL A 244 -3.74 -1.69 5.73
CA VAL A 244 -2.76 -1.09 4.79
C VAL A 244 -3.45 -0.59 3.51
N MET A 245 -4.49 -1.29 3.04
CA MET A 245 -5.33 -0.83 1.90
C MET A 245 -6.00 0.53 2.09
N MET A 246 -6.20 0.96 3.35
CA MET A 246 -6.90 2.21 3.64
C MET A 246 -6.23 3.41 2.98
N TRP A 247 -4.91 3.35 2.72
CA TRP A 247 -4.20 4.28 1.86
C TRP A 247 -4.97 4.61 0.57
N GLN A 248 -5.25 3.60 -0.28
CA GLN A 248 -5.91 3.84 -1.56
C GLN A 248 -7.37 4.28 -1.41
N MET A 249 -8.12 3.67 -0.48
CA MET A 249 -9.53 4.02 -0.28
C MET A 249 -9.67 5.51 0.09
N TRP A 250 -8.76 6.02 0.92
CA TRP A 250 -8.78 7.43 1.28
C TRP A 250 -8.13 8.33 0.21
N THR A 251 -7.20 7.83 -0.62
CA THR A 251 -6.85 8.54 -1.87
C THR A 251 -8.09 8.73 -2.75
N ALA A 252 -8.92 7.69 -2.96
CA ALA A 252 -10.17 7.79 -3.72
C ALA A 252 -11.19 8.75 -3.06
N PHE A 253 -11.28 8.77 -1.74
CA PHE A 253 -12.04 9.81 -1.01
C PHE A 253 -11.50 11.22 -1.29
N GLY A 254 -10.17 11.38 -1.35
CA GLY A 254 -9.50 12.60 -1.78
C GLY A 254 -9.92 13.04 -3.19
N LEU A 255 -9.90 12.12 -4.17
CA LEU A 255 -10.37 12.40 -5.54
C LEU A 255 -11.82 12.90 -5.54
N MET A 256 -12.71 12.25 -4.77
CA MET A 256 -14.10 12.67 -4.62
C MET A 256 -14.20 14.09 -4.03
N CYS A 257 -13.49 14.39 -2.94
CA CYS A 257 -13.46 15.71 -2.33
C CYS A 257 -12.93 16.80 -3.28
N GLY A 258 -11.89 16.51 -4.05
CA GLY A 258 -11.31 17.45 -5.01
C GLY A 258 -12.26 17.78 -6.16
N TYR A 259 -12.91 16.78 -6.78
CA TYR A 259 -13.93 17.07 -7.79
C TYR A 259 -15.15 17.81 -7.22
N ILE A 260 -15.62 17.48 -6.02
CA ILE A 260 -16.69 18.23 -5.34
C ILE A 260 -16.25 19.69 -5.11
N SER A 261 -15.01 19.92 -4.66
CA SER A 261 -14.48 21.27 -4.49
C SER A 261 -14.41 22.03 -5.82
N GLY A 262 -14.08 21.37 -6.93
CA GLY A 262 -14.11 21.94 -8.28
C GLY A 262 -15.50 22.37 -8.75
N VAL A 263 -16.57 21.65 -8.36
CA VAL A 263 -17.96 22.05 -8.66
C VAL A 263 -18.42 23.19 -7.76
N VAL A 264 -18.17 23.11 -6.44
CA VAL A 264 -18.60 24.11 -5.45
C VAL A 264 -17.89 25.46 -5.66
N LEU A 265 -16.58 25.44 -5.92
CA LEU A 265 -15.76 26.64 -6.08
C LEU A 265 -15.80 27.22 -7.51
N ARG A 266 -16.62 26.66 -8.40
CA ARG A 266 -16.76 27.10 -9.81
C ARG A 266 -17.35 28.51 -9.95
N ASN A 267 -18.29 28.87 -9.07
CA ASN A 267 -19.05 30.11 -9.17
C ASN A 267 -18.62 31.16 -8.14
N VAL A 268 -17.44 30.99 -7.52
CA VAL A 268 -16.89 31.87 -6.49
C VAL A 268 -16.09 33.02 -7.14
N ASN A 269 -16.77 33.74 -8.03
CA ASN A 269 -16.30 34.99 -8.62
C ASN A 269 -16.90 36.17 -7.86
N SER A 270 -16.11 37.21 -7.59
CA SER A 270 -16.54 38.38 -6.82
C SER A 270 -17.09 39.51 -7.73
N GLY A 271 -17.47 39.18 -8.96
CA GLY A 271 -17.97 40.11 -9.96
C GLY A 271 -18.95 39.46 -10.93
N ASN A 272 -19.79 40.28 -11.58
CA ASN A 272 -20.76 39.82 -12.57
C ASN A 272 -20.05 39.18 -13.77
N GLU A 273 -20.68 38.16 -14.38
CA GLU A 273 -20.09 37.38 -15.48
C GLU A 273 -19.61 38.24 -16.67
N GLY A 274 -20.20 39.43 -16.89
CA GLY A 274 -19.78 40.36 -17.94
C GLY A 274 -18.54 41.22 -17.66
N THR A 275 -18.10 41.40 -16.40
CA THR A 275 -16.97 42.31 -16.11
C THR A 275 -15.59 41.69 -16.35
N CYS A 276 -15.49 40.37 -16.38
CA CYS A 276 -14.20 39.67 -16.62
C CYS A 276 -13.86 39.50 -18.11
N ASP A 277 -14.81 39.71 -19.03
CA ASP A 277 -14.57 39.65 -20.50
C ASP A 277 -14.42 41.04 -21.16
N GLN A 278 -14.82 42.12 -20.48
CA GLN A 278 -14.93 43.45 -21.10
C GLN A 278 -13.62 44.26 -21.17
N ASP A 279 -12.66 44.06 -20.27
CA ASP A 279 -11.41 44.84 -20.26
C ASP A 279 -10.20 44.04 -20.75
N ARG A 280 -10.23 43.72 -22.05
CA ARG A 280 -9.20 42.95 -22.76
C ARG A 280 -7.86 43.68 -22.93
N SER A 281 -7.73 44.90 -22.40
CA SER A 281 -6.62 45.82 -22.64
C SER A 281 -5.38 45.56 -21.75
N SER A 282 -5.58 44.93 -20.59
CA SER A 282 -4.55 44.74 -19.56
C SER A 282 -4.34 43.24 -19.24
N PRO A 283 -3.13 42.67 -19.40
CA PRO A 283 -2.86 41.25 -19.10
C PRO A 283 -3.18 40.82 -17.66
N ASP A 284 -3.11 41.76 -16.70
CA ASP A 284 -3.28 41.49 -15.27
C ASP A 284 -4.76 41.35 -14.82
N HIS A 285 -5.76 41.67 -15.66
CA HIS A 285 -7.16 41.63 -15.22
C HIS A 285 -7.64 40.21 -14.86
N LEU A 286 -7.23 39.20 -15.62
CA LEU A 286 -7.50 37.77 -15.32
C LEU A 286 -6.76 37.27 -14.07
N LEU A 287 -5.69 37.96 -13.64
CA LEU A 287 -4.94 37.64 -12.43
C LEU A 287 -5.53 38.30 -11.18
N SER A 288 -6.42 39.28 -11.35
CA SER A 288 -7.10 39.99 -10.28
C SER A 288 -7.98 39.08 -9.43
N SER A 289 -8.12 39.41 -8.14
CA SER A 289 -8.87 38.62 -7.16
C SER A 289 -10.34 38.45 -7.53
N TYR A 290 -10.91 39.34 -8.34
CA TYR A 290 -12.32 39.30 -8.73
C TYR A 290 -12.64 38.20 -9.77
N CYS A 291 -11.68 37.86 -10.64
CA CYS A 291 -11.87 36.91 -11.75
C CYS A 291 -11.07 35.59 -11.61
N SER A 292 -10.13 35.50 -10.66
CA SER A 292 -9.27 34.32 -10.47
C SER A 292 -9.53 33.51 -9.19
N LEU A 293 -10.42 33.98 -8.31
CA LEU A 293 -10.63 33.39 -6.98
C LEU A 293 -11.03 31.91 -7.03
N ASN A 294 -11.88 31.52 -7.99
CA ASN A 294 -12.27 30.14 -8.31
C ASN A 294 -11.08 29.16 -8.24
N TRP A 295 -10.13 29.26 -9.18
CA TRP A 295 -9.07 28.27 -9.34
C TRP A 295 -8.03 28.36 -8.23
N ARG A 296 -7.81 29.57 -7.68
CA ARG A 296 -6.94 29.79 -6.51
C ARG A 296 -7.48 29.03 -5.30
N LEU A 297 -8.79 29.11 -5.04
CA LEU A 297 -9.44 28.36 -3.96
C LEU A 297 -9.48 26.85 -4.24
N MET A 298 -9.69 26.42 -5.49
CA MET A 298 -9.62 25.00 -5.86
C MET A 298 -8.26 24.41 -5.48
N LEU A 299 -7.15 25.04 -5.87
CA LEU A 299 -5.80 24.58 -5.53
C LEU A 299 -5.43 24.75 -4.04
N ALA A 300 -6.05 25.69 -3.33
CA ALA A 300 -5.89 25.85 -1.89
C ALA A 300 -6.66 24.82 -1.06
N SER A 301 -7.80 24.34 -1.58
CA SER A 301 -8.75 23.49 -0.85
C SER A 301 -8.17 22.19 -0.25
N PRO A 302 -7.16 21.51 -0.85
CA PRO A 302 -6.54 20.33 -0.23
C PRO A 302 -5.84 20.62 1.11
N MET A 303 -5.60 21.88 1.48
CA MET A 303 -4.99 22.27 2.78
C MET A 303 -5.83 21.84 4.00
N VAL A 304 -7.14 21.67 3.86
CA VAL A 304 -8.04 21.40 5.02
C VAL A 304 -7.70 20.08 5.73
N LEU A 305 -7.47 19.00 4.97
CA LEU A 305 -7.16 17.68 5.53
C LEU A 305 -5.79 17.58 6.24
N PRO A 306 -4.66 18.03 5.66
CA PRO A 306 -3.37 17.98 6.34
C PRO A 306 -3.34 18.86 7.60
N LEU A 307 -4.08 19.97 7.67
CA LEU A 307 -4.23 20.73 8.93
C LEU A 307 -4.89 19.91 10.04
N PHE A 308 -5.93 19.12 9.73
CA PHE A 308 -6.53 18.20 10.68
C PHE A 308 -5.55 17.11 11.13
N VAL A 309 -4.79 16.53 10.19
CA VAL A 309 -3.74 15.54 10.52
C VAL A 309 -2.67 16.16 11.44
N VAL A 310 -2.19 17.37 11.14
CA VAL A 310 -1.21 18.11 11.96
C VAL A 310 -1.72 18.35 13.38
N ALA A 311 -3.00 18.68 13.55
CA ALA A 311 -3.62 18.88 14.86
C ALA A 311 -3.79 17.57 15.65
N TYR A 312 -4.05 16.44 14.98
CA TYR A 312 -4.45 15.19 15.64
C TYR A 312 -3.32 14.16 15.80
N ILE A 313 -2.30 14.15 14.93
CA ILE A 313 -1.29 13.08 14.83
C ILE A 313 -0.50 12.83 16.13
N TYR A 314 -0.23 13.86 16.93
CA TYR A 314 0.48 13.70 18.20
C TYR A 314 -0.36 13.10 19.33
N THR A 315 -1.68 12.98 19.16
CA THR A 315 -2.55 12.22 20.09
C THR A 315 -2.46 10.71 19.87
N MET A 316 -1.91 10.29 18.72
CA MET A 316 -1.70 8.87 18.37
C MET A 316 -0.37 8.35 18.92
N PRO A 317 -0.30 7.05 19.30
CA PRO A 317 0.95 6.42 19.71
C PRO A 317 1.95 6.34 18.55
N GLU A 318 3.24 6.50 18.84
CA GLU A 318 4.31 6.20 17.88
C GLU A 318 4.34 4.70 17.54
N SER A 319 4.90 4.34 16.39
CA SER A 319 5.10 2.93 16.00
C SER A 319 5.80 2.13 17.12
N PRO A 320 5.17 1.05 17.64
CA PRO A 320 5.80 0.19 18.65
C PRO A 320 7.13 -0.41 18.19
N ARG A 321 7.24 -0.76 16.91
CA ARG A 321 8.48 -1.29 16.31
C ARG A 321 9.60 -0.25 16.29
N PHE A 322 9.28 1.00 15.96
CA PHE A 322 10.25 2.10 16.03
C PHE A 322 10.72 2.36 17.47
N LEU A 323 9.79 2.37 18.44
CA LEU A 323 10.10 2.55 19.85
C LEU A 323 10.99 1.42 20.38
N LEU A 324 10.67 0.15 20.10
CA LEU A 324 11.49 -1.00 20.48
C LEU A 324 12.90 -0.97 19.85
N ARG A 325 13.01 -0.60 18.56
CA ARG A 325 14.31 -0.44 17.90
C ARG A 325 15.14 0.68 18.56
N LYS A 326 14.52 1.77 19.01
CA LYS A 326 15.21 2.83 19.74
C LYS A 326 15.57 2.41 21.18
N ALA A 327 14.75 1.58 21.82
CA ALA A 327 15.03 1.03 23.15
C ALA A 327 16.29 0.15 23.16
N ARG A 328 16.43 -0.73 22.16
CA ARG A 328 17.62 -1.57 21.94
C ARG A 328 18.91 -0.77 21.73
N ASN A 329 18.82 0.43 21.15
CA ASN A 329 19.94 1.36 20.99
C ASN A 329 20.33 2.11 22.29
N GLY A 330 19.84 1.68 23.46
CA GLY A 330 20.27 2.16 24.78
C GLY A 330 19.25 2.99 25.57
N ASP A 331 18.10 3.35 24.99
CA ASP A 331 17.09 4.20 25.62
C ASP A 331 16.00 3.36 26.31
N LYS A 332 16.30 2.76 27.47
CA LYS A 332 15.41 1.80 28.17
C LYS A 332 13.98 2.33 28.39
N LYS A 333 13.79 3.65 28.57
CA LYS A 333 12.45 4.27 28.71
C LYS A 333 11.53 4.01 27.52
N LYS A 334 12.09 3.74 26.34
CA LYS A 334 11.31 3.41 25.13
C LYS A 334 10.65 2.03 25.15
N TYR A 335 11.08 1.12 26.04
CA TYR A 335 10.34 -0.13 26.26
C TYR A 335 8.97 0.14 26.90
N GLU A 336 8.91 1.04 27.89
CA GLU A 336 7.65 1.42 28.53
C GLU A 336 6.74 2.20 27.55
N GLU A 337 7.29 3.13 26.78
CA GLU A 337 6.53 3.82 25.71
C GLU A 337 5.97 2.82 24.68
N ALA A 338 6.75 1.81 24.28
CA ALA A 338 6.31 0.78 23.33
C ALA A 338 5.20 -0.10 23.91
N PHE A 339 5.31 -0.50 25.17
CA PHE A 339 4.29 -1.28 25.86
C PHE A 339 2.98 -0.48 26.02
N ASN A 340 3.08 0.79 26.40
CA ASN A 340 1.92 1.69 26.51
C ASN A 340 1.28 1.97 25.14
N ALA A 341 2.08 2.10 24.07
CA ALA A 341 1.58 2.19 22.70
C ALA A 341 0.78 0.94 22.32
N LEU A 342 1.32 -0.27 22.53
CA LEU A 342 0.63 -1.53 22.24
C LEU A 342 -0.62 -1.72 23.11
N CYS A 343 -0.58 -1.36 24.40
CA CYS A 343 -1.77 -1.36 25.27
C CYS A 343 -2.88 -0.42 24.80
N SER A 344 -2.55 0.60 23.98
CA SER A 344 -3.55 1.47 23.37
C SER A 344 -4.07 0.98 22.01
N LEU A 345 -3.36 0.04 21.37
CA LEU A 345 -3.66 -0.54 20.05
C LEU A 345 -4.26 -1.96 20.14
N ARG A 346 -4.39 -2.52 21.34
CA ARG A 346 -4.97 -3.85 21.64
C ARG A 346 -5.97 -3.73 22.80
N TYR A 347 -6.94 -4.65 22.89
CA TYR A 347 -7.90 -4.64 24.00
C TYR A 347 -7.28 -5.06 25.34
N THR A 348 -6.30 -5.95 25.31
CA THR A 348 -5.73 -6.57 26.52
C THR A 348 -4.24 -6.32 26.64
N LYS A 349 -3.76 -6.15 27.88
CA LYS A 349 -2.32 -6.08 28.18
C LYS A 349 -1.59 -7.38 27.80
N LEU A 350 -2.30 -8.52 27.76
CA LEU A 350 -1.78 -9.80 27.30
C LEU A 350 -1.45 -9.79 25.79
N GLN A 351 -2.37 -9.32 24.93
CA GLN A 351 -2.10 -9.15 23.49
C GLN A 351 -0.97 -8.14 23.24
N ALA A 352 -0.93 -7.04 24.02
CA ALA A 352 0.16 -6.08 23.94
C ALA A 352 1.52 -6.71 24.31
N ALA A 353 1.57 -7.52 25.38
CA ALA A 353 2.78 -8.21 25.80
C ALA A 353 3.26 -9.27 24.78
N ARG A 354 2.32 -10.07 24.23
CA ARG A 354 2.59 -11.01 23.12
C ARG A 354 3.24 -10.32 21.93
N ASP A 355 2.59 -9.27 21.44
CA ASP A 355 3.07 -8.54 20.25
C ASP A 355 4.41 -7.85 20.54
N MET A 356 4.63 -7.32 21.75
CA MET A 356 5.88 -6.70 22.16
C MET A 356 7.05 -7.70 22.16
N PHE A 357 6.85 -8.88 22.77
CA PHE A 357 7.85 -9.94 22.84
C PHE A 357 8.22 -10.47 21.44
N LEU A 358 7.21 -10.68 20.59
CA LEU A 358 7.38 -11.07 19.19
C LEU A 358 8.17 -10.02 18.41
N ILE A 359 7.77 -8.74 18.46
CA ILE A 359 8.45 -7.66 17.71
C ILE A 359 9.90 -7.48 18.19
N HIS A 360 10.18 -7.60 19.49
CA HIS A 360 11.55 -7.52 20.00
C HIS A 360 12.44 -8.64 19.43
N HIS A 361 11.95 -9.89 19.36
CA HIS A 361 12.71 -11.01 18.80
C HIS A 361 12.89 -10.91 17.29
N LEU A 362 11.86 -10.46 16.55
CA LEU A 362 12.00 -10.17 15.11
C LEU A 362 13.06 -9.09 14.85
N LEU A 363 13.12 -8.03 15.68
CA LEU A 363 14.19 -7.03 15.61
C LEU A 363 15.58 -7.62 15.94
N LYS A 364 15.68 -8.59 16.88
CA LYS A 364 16.92 -9.33 17.20
C LYS A 364 17.43 -10.12 15.97
N GLY A 365 16.53 -10.73 15.21
CA GLY A 365 16.84 -11.39 13.93
C GLY A 365 17.26 -10.40 12.84
N GLU A 366 16.48 -9.34 12.64
CA GLU A 366 16.76 -8.31 11.63
C GLU A 366 18.10 -7.59 11.85
N GLU A 367 18.46 -7.27 13.09
CA GLU A 367 19.75 -6.64 13.40
C GLU A 367 20.95 -7.55 13.09
N ARG A 368 20.84 -8.86 13.35
CA ARG A 368 21.86 -9.85 12.97
C ARG A 368 22.06 -9.89 11.45
N ILE A 369 20.97 -9.95 10.69
CA ILE A 369 21.01 -9.85 9.23
C ILE A 369 21.67 -8.53 8.80
N MET A 370 21.17 -7.38 9.27
CA MET A 370 21.68 -6.05 8.87
C MET A 370 23.15 -5.82 9.24
N ALA A 371 23.71 -6.53 10.23
CA ALA A 371 25.13 -6.46 10.59
C ALA A 371 26.04 -7.24 9.64
N GLN A 372 25.54 -8.36 9.08
CA GLN A 372 26.30 -9.25 8.18
C GLN A 372 26.10 -8.92 6.69
N GLN A 373 25.01 -8.23 6.33
CA GLN A 373 24.52 -8.10 4.96
C GLN A 373 24.56 -6.67 4.39
N GLN A 374 24.29 -6.54 3.09
CA GLN A 374 24.20 -5.26 2.38
C GLN A 374 22.78 -5.06 1.82
N PRO A 375 21.81 -4.61 2.66
CA PRO A 375 20.37 -4.56 2.37
C PRO A 375 20.00 -4.06 0.96
N PHE A 376 20.60 -2.94 0.56
CA PHE A 376 20.31 -2.30 -0.72
C PHE A 376 20.83 -3.10 -1.92
N ARG A 377 22.03 -3.69 -1.82
CA ARG A 377 22.65 -4.46 -2.92
C ARG A 377 21.94 -5.80 -3.12
N GLU A 378 21.53 -6.42 -2.02
CA GLU A 378 20.84 -7.72 -2.00
C GLU A 378 19.44 -7.70 -2.57
N LEU A 379 18.78 -6.53 -2.58
CA LEU A 379 17.52 -6.35 -3.27
C LEU A 379 17.63 -6.66 -4.78
N PHE A 380 18.82 -6.47 -5.37
CA PHE A 380 19.10 -6.70 -6.79
C PHE A 380 19.91 -7.99 -7.06
N SER A 381 20.84 -8.37 -6.17
CA SER A 381 21.67 -9.57 -6.36
C SER A 381 20.93 -10.87 -6.05
N ILE A 382 20.17 -10.94 -4.96
CA ILE A 382 19.48 -12.17 -4.52
C ILE A 382 18.29 -12.45 -5.44
N GLY A 383 18.22 -13.67 -5.98
CA GLY A 383 17.19 -14.07 -6.94
C GLY A 383 15.76 -13.92 -6.42
N ARG A 384 15.50 -14.30 -5.15
CA ARG A 384 14.21 -14.07 -4.48
C ARG A 384 13.84 -12.59 -4.44
N ASN A 385 14.71 -11.78 -3.85
CA ASN A 385 14.48 -10.35 -3.65
C ASN A 385 14.26 -9.61 -4.99
N ARG A 386 15.04 -9.95 -6.02
CA ARG A 386 14.90 -9.39 -7.36
C ARG A 386 13.56 -9.75 -8.02
N ARG A 387 13.06 -10.97 -7.82
CA ARG A 387 11.74 -11.39 -8.33
C ARG A 387 10.59 -10.71 -7.59
N ALA A 388 10.67 -10.62 -6.26
CA ALA A 388 9.71 -9.87 -5.46
C ALA A 388 9.68 -8.37 -5.84
N LEU A 389 10.84 -7.73 -5.99
CA LEU A 389 10.94 -6.35 -6.46
C LEU A 389 10.38 -6.19 -7.87
N GLY A 390 10.74 -7.08 -8.81
CA GLY A 390 10.23 -7.05 -10.18
C GLY A 390 8.71 -7.16 -10.25
N ALA A 391 8.11 -8.04 -9.45
CA ALA A 391 6.67 -8.20 -9.33
C ALA A 391 5.97 -6.93 -8.78
N ALA A 392 6.54 -6.30 -7.74
CA ALA A 392 6.05 -5.03 -7.19
C ALA A 392 6.19 -3.86 -8.18
N VAL A 393 7.30 -3.79 -8.93
CA VAL A 393 7.52 -2.79 -9.98
C VAL A 393 6.51 -2.96 -11.12
N ILE A 394 6.18 -4.20 -11.51
CA ILE A 394 5.17 -4.50 -12.53
C ILE A 394 3.80 -3.94 -12.11
N THR A 395 3.30 -4.27 -10.91
CA THR A 395 2.00 -3.75 -10.45
C THR A 395 1.99 -2.22 -10.38
N MET A 396 3.06 -1.62 -9.86
CA MET A 396 3.14 -0.16 -9.72
C MET A 396 3.33 0.60 -11.04
N PHE A 397 3.86 -0.07 -12.08
CA PHE A 397 3.85 0.43 -13.45
C PHE A 397 2.44 0.37 -14.06
N PHE A 398 1.76 -0.77 -13.95
CA PHE A 398 0.42 -0.93 -14.53
C PHE A 398 -0.64 -0.08 -13.83
N GLN A 399 -0.46 0.25 -12.56
CA GLN A 399 -1.32 1.20 -11.85
C GLN A 399 -1.35 2.56 -12.53
N GLN A 400 -0.21 3.00 -13.06
CA GLN A 400 -0.10 4.23 -13.83
C GLN A 400 -0.62 3.99 -15.27
N PHE A 401 -0.11 2.96 -15.95
CA PHE A 401 -0.40 2.70 -17.37
C PHE A 401 -1.82 2.18 -17.66
N CYS A 402 -2.63 1.89 -16.64
CA CYS A 402 -4.08 1.74 -16.81
C CYS A 402 -4.80 3.06 -17.13
N GLY A 403 -4.14 4.23 -17.04
CA GLY A 403 -4.67 5.52 -17.46
C GLY A 403 -5.61 6.21 -16.44
N VAL A 404 -5.78 5.67 -15.24
CA VAL A 404 -6.64 6.27 -14.19
C VAL A 404 -6.21 7.69 -13.82
N ASN A 405 -4.90 7.94 -13.68
CA ASN A 405 -4.38 9.25 -13.27
C ASN A 405 -4.51 10.29 -14.38
N VAL A 406 -4.50 9.88 -15.65
CA VAL A 406 -4.86 10.76 -16.75
C VAL A 406 -6.31 11.23 -16.64
N MET A 407 -7.25 10.36 -16.30
CA MET A 407 -8.63 10.77 -16.01
C MET A 407 -8.69 11.66 -14.75
N ALA A 408 -7.95 11.31 -13.69
CA ALA A 408 -7.83 12.14 -12.49
C ALA A 408 -7.40 13.57 -12.81
N TYR A 409 -6.38 13.77 -13.66
CA TYR A 409 -5.83 15.10 -14.01
C TYR A 409 -6.56 15.83 -15.14
N TYR A 410 -7.08 15.13 -16.15
CA TYR A 410 -7.49 15.74 -17.41
C TYR A 410 -8.92 15.45 -17.85
N SER A 411 -9.72 14.68 -17.09
CA SER A 411 -11.12 14.40 -17.47
C SER A 411 -11.91 15.65 -17.83
N SER A 412 -11.88 16.71 -17.00
CA SER A 412 -12.70 17.89 -17.26
C SER A 412 -12.20 18.73 -18.43
N SER A 413 -10.89 18.77 -18.73
CA SER A 413 -10.40 19.46 -19.94
C SER A 413 -10.73 18.65 -21.19
N VAL A 414 -10.50 17.34 -21.19
CA VAL A 414 -10.79 16.45 -22.33
C VAL A 414 -12.29 16.46 -22.67
N LEU A 415 -13.18 16.51 -21.68
CA LEU A 415 -14.62 16.62 -21.92
C LEU A 415 -15.01 17.98 -22.54
N VAL A 416 -14.37 19.08 -22.13
CA VAL A 416 -14.60 20.41 -22.70
C VAL A 416 -14.03 20.53 -24.11
N ASP A 417 -12.80 20.08 -24.32
CA ASP A 417 -12.02 20.32 -25.53
C ASP A 417 -12.29 19.29 -26.65
N ASN A 418 -12.83 18.10 -26.32
CA ASN A 418 -13.02 16.99 -27.26
C ASN A 418 -14.42 16.33 -27.24
N ALA A 419 -15.37 16.82 -26.47
CA ALA A 419 -16.73 16.24 -26.42
C ALA A 419 -17.86 17.28 -26.32
N ASP A 420 -17.58 18.55 -26.64
CA ASP A 420 -18.52 19.69 -26.59
C ASP A 420 -19.25 19.88 -25.24
N PHE A 421 -18.67 19.40 -24.13
CA PHE A 421 -19.25 19.68 -22.82
C PHE A 421 -19.03 21.14 -22.45
N SER A 422 -20.12 21.84 -22.13
CA SER A 422 -20.03 23.03 -21.28
C SER A 422 -19.25 22.68 -20.02
N GLN A 423 -18.33 23.56 -19.61
CA GLN A 423 -17.47 23.38 -18.44
C GLN A 423 -18.24 22.92 -17.17
N TYR A 424 -19.48 23.37 -16.98
CA TYR A 424 -20.32 22.93 -15.86
C TYR A 424 -20.67 21.44 -15.95
N LYS A 425 -21.08 20.96 -17.12
CA LYS A 425 -21.36 19.54 -17.36
C LYS A 425 -20.10 18.69 -17.24
N ALA A 426 -18.94 19.21 -17.69
CA ALA A 426 -17.66 18.50 -17.57
C ALA A 426 -17.23 18.31 -16.10
N LEU A 427 -17.30 19.37 -15.28
CA LEU A 427 -17.01 19.27 -13.84
C LEU A 427 -17.97 18.32 -13.11
N LEU A 428 -19.27 18.36 -13.44
CA LEU A 428 -20.26 17.42 -12.90
C LEU A 428 -19.98 15.97 -13.32
N ALA A 429 -19.63 15.73 -14.58
CA ALA A 429 -19.31 14.40 -15.08
C ALA A 429 -18.09 13.82 -14.34
N SER A 430 -17.04 14.62 -14.17
CA SER A 430 -15.85 14.29 -13.38
C SER A 430 -16.14 14.07 -11.89
N MET A 431 -17.06 14.85 -11.29
CA MET A 431 -17.55 14.61 -9.92
C MET A 431 -18.23 13.25 -9.79
N GLY A 432 -19.06 12.85 -10.76
CA GLY A 432 -19.64 11.51 -10.81
C GLY A 432 -18.58 10.40 -10.83
N PHE A 433 -17.50 10.59 -11.59
CA PHE A 433 -16.37 9.66 -11.64
C PHE A 433 -15.67 9.55 -10.27
N GLY A 434 -15.39 10.67 -9.60
CA GLY A 434 -14.82 10.67 -8.25
C GLY A 434 -15.68 9.97 -7.20
N ILE A 435 -16.99 10.22 -7.20
CA ILE A 435 -17.94 9.57 -6.28
C ILE A 435 -17.97 8.06 -6.52
N ILE A 436 -18.08 7.62 -7.77
CA ILE A 436 -18.08 6.20 -8.13
C ILE A 436 -16.76 5.53 -7.73
N ASN A 437 -15.62 6.19 -7.96
CA ASN A 437 -14.30 5.66 -7.59
C ASN A 437 -14.18 5.41 -6.08
N PHE A 438 -14.70 6.31 -5.25
CA PHE A 438 -14.72 6.12 -3.80
C PHE A 438 -15.69 5.01 -3.37
N LEU A 439 -16.94 5.02 -3.87
CA LEU A 439 -17.96 4.04 -3.49
C LEU A 439 -17.55 2.60 -3.84
N PHE A 440 -16.93 2.38 -5.01
CA PHE A 440 -16.47 1.07 -5.44
C PHE A 440 -15.08 0.68 -4.90
N ALA A 441 -14.39 1.56 -4.19
CA ALA A 441 -13.22 1.20 -3.38
C ALA A 441 -13.60 0.55 -2.04
N ILE A 442 -14.82 0.78 -1.52
CA ILE A 442 -15.26 0.22 -0.23
C ILE A 442 -15.34 -1.32 -0.25
N PRO A 443 -15.94 -1.98 -1.27
CA PRO A 443 -15.95 -3.45 -1.36
C PRO A 443 -14.56 -4.09 -1.36
N ALA A 444 -13.54 -3.36 -1.82
CA ALA A 444 -12.16 -3.83 -1.91
C ALA A 444 -11.59 -4.32 -0.57
N ILE A 445 -12.05 -3.70 0.53
CA ILE A 445 -11.67 -4.03 1.92
C ILE A 445 -11.86 -5.52 2.20
N TRP A 446 -12.96 -6.10 1.70
CA TRP A 446 -13.30 -7.50 1.93
C TRP A 446 -12.90 -8.41 0.76
N THR A 447 -12.83 -7.90 -0.48
CA THR A 447 -12.49 -8.73 -1.63
C THR A 447 -11.00 -9.08 -1.69
N ILE A 448 -10.06 -8.24 -1.22
CA ILE A 448 -8.62 -8.57 -1.33
C ILE A 448 -8.25 -9.84 -0.58
N ASP A 449 -8.76 -10.00 0.64
CA ASP A 449 -8.46 -11.13 1.53
C ASP A 449 -9.33 -12.36 1.19
N THR A 450 -10.42 -12.21 0.44
CA THR A 450 -11.27 -13.34 0.02
C THR A 450 -10.93 -13.87 -1.37
N PHE A 451 -10.71 -13.00 -2.37
CA PHE A 451 -10.39 -13.40 -3.76
C PHE A 451 -8.89 -13.58 -4.01
N GLY A 452 -8.04 -12.80 -3.34
CA GLY A 452 -6.59 -12.78 -3.55
C GLY A 452 -6.13 -11.68 -4.50
N ARG A 453 -4.86 -11.28 -4.37
CA ARG A 453 -4.31 -10.06 -4.96
C ARG A 453 -4.21 -10.22 -6.47
N ARG A 454 -3.62 -11.34 -6.92
CA ARG A 454 -3.43 -11.64 -8.34
C ARG A 454 -4.77 -11.92 -9.05
N ASN A 455 -5.68 -12.63 -8.38
CA ASN A 455 -6.99 -12.95 -8.97
C ASN A 455 -7.86 -11.69 -9.16
N LEU A 456 -7.79 -10.72 -8.25
CA LEU A 456 -8.48 -9.44 -8.42
C LEU A 456 -7.99 -8.72 -9.68
N LEU A 457 -6.68 -8.59 -9.87
CA LEU A 457 -6.14 -7.97 -11.08
C LEU A 457 -6.55 -8.71 -12.36
N LEU A 458 -6.38 -10.04 -12.39
CA LEU A 458 -6.78 -10.85 -13.56
C LEU A 458 -8.28 -10.77 -13.88
N SER A 459 -9.12 -10.43 -12.90
CA SER A 459 -10.55 -10.20 -13.11
C SER A 459 -10.88 -8.78 -13.56
N THR A 460 -10.16 -7.74 -13.11
CA THR A 460 -10.48 -6.34 -13.40
C THR A 460 -9.88 -5.82 -14.70
N PHE A 461 -8.65 -6.21 -15.05
CA PHE A 461 -7.97 -5.72 -16.28
C PHE A 461 -8.76 -5.90 -17.57
N PRO A 462 -9.46 -7.03 -17.83
CA PRO A 462 -10.28 -7.19 -19.03
C PRO A 462 -11.46 -6.20 -19.09
N PHE A 463 -12.08 -5.90 -17.94
CA PHE A 463 -13.15 -4.91 -17.84
C PHE A 463 -12.61 -3.48 -18.01
N MET A 464 -11.47 -3.15 -17.39
CA MET A 464 -10.81 -1.85 -17.60
C MET A 464 -10.49 -1.61 -19.08
N ALA A 465 -9.95 -2.61 -19.78
CA ALA A 465 -9.70 -2.55 -21.22
C ALA A 465 -10.99 -2.36 -22.05
N LEU A 466 -12.04 -3.15 -21.76
CA LEU A 466 -13.33 -3.06 -22.43
C LEU A 466 -13.95 -1.65 -22.27
N PHE A 467 -13.96 -1.13 -21.05
CA PHE A 467 -14.58 0.15 -20.74
C PHE A 467 -13.78 1.33 -21.30
N GLN A 468 -12.44 1.28 -21.32
CA GLN A 468 -11.64 2.24 -22.09
C GLN A 468 -11.87 2.14 -23.60
N GLY A 469 -12.16 0.95 -24.11
CA GLY A 469 -12.68 0.77 -25.47
C GLY A 469 -13.96 1.57 -25.71
N PHE A 470 -14.90 1.60 -24.75
CA PHE A 470 -16.10 2.43 -24.86
C PHE A 470 -15.81 3.94 -24.80
N LEU A 471 -14.85 4.42 -24.00
CA LEU A 471 -14.41 5.82 -24.11
C LEU A 471 -13.83 6.11 -25.50
N ALA A 472 -12.90 5.27 -25.97
CA ALA A 472 -12.21 5.45 -27.25
C ALA A 472 -13.20 5.49 -28.42
N ILE A 473 -14.18 4.59 -28.43
CA ILE A 473 -15.27 4.57 -29.42
C ILE A 473 -16.19 5.79 -29.23
N GLY A 474 -16.51 6.18 -28.00
CA GLY A 474 -17.34 7.34 -27.70
C GLY A 474 -16.76 8.66 -28.21
N PHE A 475 -15.44 8.85 -28.13
CA PHE A 475 -14.72 10.00 -28.73
C PHE A 475 -14.57 9.94 -30.26
N ALA A 476 -15.03 8.86 -30.91
CA ALA A 476 -15.06 8.73 -32.37
C ALA A 476 -16.47 8.93 -32.97
N PHE A 477 -17.49 9.12 -32.12
CA PHE A 477 -18.87 9.37 -32.53
C PHE A 477 -19.34 10.75 -32.04
N ASP A 478 -19.93 11.52 -32.95
CA ASP A 478 -20.45 12.85 -32.61
C ASP A 478 -21.83 12.79 -31.92
N GLY A 479 -22.17 13.88 -31.23
CA GLY A 479 -23.48 14.09 -30.61
C GLY A 479 -23.76 13.19 -29.40
N THR A 480 -25.04 13.06 -29.06
CA THR A 480 -25.50 12.45 -27.79
C THR A 480 -25.01 11.01 -27.60
N THR A 481 -24.85 10.25 -28.68
CA THR A 481 -24.33 8.87 -28.64
C THR A 481 -22.90 8.82 -28.11
N GLY A 482 -22.01 9.68 -28.63
CA GLY A 482 -20.63 9.80 -28.13
C GLY A 482 -20.60 10.25 -26.68
N THR A 483 -21.35 11.31 -26.34
CA THR A 483 -21.51 11.82 -24.97
C THR A 483 -21.87 10.71 -23.97
N VAL A 484 -22.85 9.86 -24.30
CA VAL A 484 -23.31 8.76 -23.44
C VAL A 484 -22.25 7.67 -23.33
N LEU A 485 -21.59 7.28 -24.43
CA LEU A 485 -20.54 6.26 -24.42
C LEU A 485 -19.31 6.70 -23.60
N ILE A 486 -18.91 7.97 -23.70
CA ILE A 486 -17.81 8.54 -22.91
C ILE A 486 -18.12 8.48 -21.41
N MET A 487 -19.31 8.95 -20.99
CA MET A 487 -19.69 8.91 -19.57
C MET A 487 -19.84 7.48 -19.05
N LEU A 488 -20.48 6.60 -19.82
CA LEU A 488 -20.66 5.19 -19.47
C LEU A 488 -19.31 4.48 -19.34
N GLY A 489 -18.42 4.65 -20.32
CA GLY A 489 -17.06 4.10 -20.28
C GLY A 489 -16.26 4.61 -19.09
N MET A 490 -16.29 5.92 -18.81
CA MET A 490 -15.58 6.54 -17.69
C MET A 490 -16.04 5.99 -16.33
N TYR A 491 -17.36 5.84 -16.14
CA TYR A 491 -17.93 5.33 -14.89
C TYR A 491 -17.73 3.83 -14.73
N LEU A 492 -17.91 3.03 -15.79
CA LEU A 492 -17.67 1.59 -15.75
C LEU A 492 -16.18 1.27 -15.56
N PHE A 493 -15.27 2.03 -16.20
CA PHE A 493 -13.83 1.93 -15.93
C PHE A 493 -13.53 2.13 -14.46
N SER A 494 -14.09 3.18 -13.83
CA SER A 494 -13.90 3.42 -12.40
C SER A 494 -14.35 2.22 -11.56
N ILE A 495 -15.54 1.65 -11.85
CA ILE A 495 -16.08 0.48 -11.16
C ILE A 495 -15.13 -0.73 -11.25
N ALA A 496 -14.49 -0.94 -12.40
CA ALA A 496 -13.50 -2.01 -12.57
C ALA A 496 -12.15 -1.71 -11.90
N TYR A 497 -11.71 -0.46 -11.90
CA TYR A 497 -10.43 -0.03 -11.33
C TYR A 497 -10.40 -0.10 -9.80
N SER A 498 -11.42 0.48 -9.14
CA SER A 498 -11.41 0.72 -7.69
C SER A 498 -11.19 -0.53 -6.81
N PRO A 499 -11.75 -1.72 -7.09
CA PRO A 499 -11.53 -2.91 -6.28
C PRO A 499 -10.27 -3.72 -6.64
N GLY A 500 -9.59 -3.39 -7.75
CA GLY A 500 -8.43 -4.14 -8.25
C GLY A 500 -7.15 -3.31 -8.22
N GLU A 501 -6.88 -2.60 -9.31
CA GLU A 501 -5.60 -1.93 -9.54
C GLU A 501 -5.40 -0.69 -8.65
N GLY A 502 -6.46 -0.17 -8.04
CA GLY A 502 -6.35 0.79 -6.95
C GLY A 502 -5.54 0.23 -5.76
N PRO A 503 -6.10 -0.68 -4.94
CA PRO A 503 -5.50 -1.08 -3.67
C PRO A 503 -4.38 -2.11 -3.79
N VAL A 504 -4.43 -3.00 -4.79
CA VAL A 504 -3.52 -4.15 -4.85
C VAL A 504 -2.04 -3.76 -4.95
N PRO A 505 -1.59 -2.79 -5.78
CA PRO A 505 -0.16 -2.51 -5.95
C PRO A 505 0.57 -2.16 -4.65
N PHE A 506 -0.02 -1.30 -3.80
CA PHE A 506 0.56 -0.90 -2.51
C PHE A 506 0.60 -2.05 -1.49
N VAL A 507 -0.48 -2.84 -1.40
CA VAL A 507 -0.55 -4.01 -0.51
C VAL A 507 0.43 -5.08 -0.94
N TYR A 508 0.41 -5.43 -2.23
CA TYR A 508 1.28 -6.45 -2.81
C TYR A 508 2.75 -6.11 -2.58
N SER A 509 3.14 -4.85 -2.80
CA SER A 509 4.51 -4.37 -2.54
C SER A 509 4.91 -4.50 -1.07
N ALA A 510 4.00 -4.19 -0.14
CA ALA A 510 4.23 -4.32 1.29
C ALA A 510 4.26 -5.79 1.77
N GLU A 511 3.64 -6.71 1.05
CA GLU A 511 3.61 -8.15 1.34
C GLU A 511 4.84 -8.89 0.76
N CYS A 512 5.16 -8.68 -0.52
CA CYS A 512 6.20 -9.45 -1.22
C CYS A 512 7.63 -9.08 -0.82
N LEU A 513 7.88 -7.86 -0.34
CA LEU A 513 9.22 -7.42 0.03
C LEU A 513 9.66 -7.98 1.40
N PRO A 514 10.85 -8.59 1.52
CA PRO A 514 11.37 -9.10 2.79
C PRO A 514 11.47 -8.01 3.86
N LEU A 515 11.16 -8.35 5.12
CA LEU A 515 11.05 -7.39 6.22
C LEU A 515 12.28 -6.48 6.39
N TYR A 516 13.48 -7.06 6.35
CA TYR A 516 14.75 -6.34 6.55
C TYR A 516 15.09 -5.34 5.41
N ASN A 517 14.61 -5.62 4.19
CA ASN A 517 14.81 -4.77 3.00
C ASN A 517 13.59 -3.90 2.65
N ARG A 518 12.49 -4.02 3.40
CA ARG A 518 11.17 -3.45 3.04
C ARG A 518 11.18 -1.94 2.93
N ASP A 519 11.82 -1.23 3.87
CA ASP A 519 11.88 0.24 3.85
C ASP A 519 12.59 0.77 2.58
N PHE A 520 13.62 0.07 2.09
CA PHE A 520 14.31 0.41 0.83
C PHE A 520 13.48 0.02 -0.41
N GLY A 521 12.94 -1.20 -0.45
CA GLY A 521 12.14 -1.68 -1.57
C GLY A 521 10.88 -0.86 -1.79
N MET A 522 10.17 -0.50 -0.71
CA MET A 522 8.99 0.39 -0.79
C MET A 522 9.39 1.79 -1.29
N GLY A 523 10.55 2.31 -0.89
CA GLY A 523 11.08 3.59 -1.40
C GLY A 523 11.30 3.57 -2.92
N ILE A 524 11.94 2.51 -3.43
CA ILE A 524 12.19 2.30 -4.88
C ILE A 524 10.87 2.15 -5.64
N VAL A 525 9.99 1.26 -5.18
CA VAL A 525 8.75 0.92 -5.88
C VAL A 525 7.78 2.13 -5.90
N THR A 526 7.66 2.86 -4.80
CA THR A 526 6.85 4.08 -4.72
C THR A 526 7.47 5.21 -5.55
N SER A 527 8.80 5.34 -5.58
CA SER A 527 9.52 6.27 -6.47
C SER A 527 9.21 6.00 -7.96
N ILE A 528 9.20 4.72 -8.36
CA ILE A 528 8.85 4.29 -9.73
C ILE A 528 7.39 4.61 -10.06
N ASN A 529 6.46 4.35 -9.14
CA ASN A 529 5.05 4.70 -9.29
C ASN A 529 4.88 6.22 -9.56
N TRP A 530 5.53 7.05 -8.75
CA TRP A 530 5.52 8.51 -8.92
C TRP A 530 6.22 9.00 -10.19
N PHE A 531 7.31 8.35 -10.59
CA PHE A 531 8.00 8.65 -11.83
C PHE A 531 7.12 8.39 -13.06
N PHE A 532 6.41 7.26 -13.08
CA PHE A 532 5.47 6.98 -14.17
C PHE A 532 4.22 7.87 -14.09
N ASN A 533 3.78 8.26 -12.89
CA ASN A 533 2.73 9.27 -12.73
C ASN A 533 3.13 10.63 -13.35
N PHE A 534 4.34 11.12 -13.02
CA PHE A 534 4.96 12.28 -13.68
C PHE A 534 5.01 12.12 -15.20
N PHE A 535 5.48 10.97 -15.69
CA PHE A 535 5.61 10.67 -17.11
C PHE A 535 4.26 10.78 -17.84
N LEU A 536 3.19 10.19 -17.30
CA LEU A 536 1.86 10.27 -17.89
C LEU A 536 1.30 11.69 -17.84
N ALA A 537 1.46 12.40 -16.72
CA ALA A 537 0.98 13.77 -16.57
C ALA A 537 1.68 14.75 -17.55
N ILE A 538 2.99 14.60 -17.82
CA ILE A 538 3.70 15.47 -18.78
C ILE A 538 3.51 15.06 -20.24
N THR A 539 3.31 13.76 -20.53
CA THR A 539 3.14 13.27 -21.90
C THR A 539 1.70 13.34 -22.40
N TRP A 540 0.70 13.23 -21.53
CA TRP A 540 -0.71 13.17 -21.93
C TRP A 540 -1.15 14.31 -22.86
N PRO A 541 -0.86 15.60 -22.60
CA PRO A 541 -1.28 16.68 -23.49
C PRO A 541 -0.69 16.54 -24.92
N LYS A 542 0.53 15.99 -25.04
CA LYS A 542 1.15 15.70 -26.35
C LYS A 542 0.56 14.46 -27.01
N PHE A 543 0.24 13.42 -26.24
CA PHE A 543 -0.45 12.22 -26.72
C PHE A 543 -1.83 12.57 -27.27
N LEU A 544 -2.60 13.37 -26.54
CA LEU A 544 -3.93 13.85 -26.95
C LEU A 544 -3.87 14.64 -28.26
N ALA A 545 -2.87 15.53 -28.41
CA ALA A 545 -2.67 16.29 -29.64
C ALA A 545 -2.21 15.44 -30.86
N ALA A 546 -1.51 14.32 -30.63
CA ALA A 546 -0.98 13.47 -31.70
C ALA A 546 -1.91 12.31 -32.11
N PHE A 547 -2.59 11.69 -31.15
CA PHE A 547 -3.46 10.52 -31.37
C PHE A 547 -4.96 10.84 -31.32
N GLY A 548 -5.34 12.07 -30.91
CA GLY A 548 -6.72 12.42 -30.57
C GLY A 548 -7.20 11.71 -29.29
N ALA A 549 -8.35 12.13 -28.76
CA ALA A 549 -8.92 11.53 -27.55
C ALA A 549 -9.22 10.03 -27.74
N SER A 550 -9.80 9.65 -28.88
CA SER A 550 -10.10 8.26 -29.24
C SER A 550 -8.83 7.38 -29.23
N GLY A 551 -7.78 7.77 -29.97
CA GLY A 551 -6.53 7.01 -30.04
C GLY A 551 -5.77 6.96 -28.71
N ALA A 552 -5.81 8.04 -27.93
CA ALA A 552 -5.13 8.10 -26.64
C ALA A 552 -5.79 7.21 -25.56
N PHE A 553 -7.13 7.08 -25.55
CA PHE A 553 -7.79 6.10 -24.67
C PHE A 553 -7.67 4.65 -25.20
N ALA A 554 -7.67 4.45 -26.52
CA ALA A 554 -7.41 3.13 -27.12
C ALA A 554 -6.00 2.61 -26.77
N TRP A 555 -5.00 3.50 -26.68
CA TRP A 555 -3.66 3.18 -26.23
C TRP A 555 -3.64 2.63 -24.79
N TYR A 556 -4.34 3.26 -23.85
CA TYR A 556 -4.47 2.75 -22.47
C TYR A 556 -5.29 1.45 -22.38
N ALA A 557 -6.31 1.27 -23.23
CA ALA A 557 -7.01 -0.01 -23.34
C ALA A 557 -6.05 -1.13 -23.77
N GLY A 558 -5.15 -0.86 -24.72
CA GLY A 558 -4.08 -1.77 -25.12
C GLY A 558 -3.11 -2.10 -23.97
N TRP A 559 -2.72 -1.11 -23.16
CA TRP A 559 -1.91 -1.35 -21.96
C TRP A 559 -2.65 -2.16 -20.88
N CYS A 560 -3.96 -2.02 -20.75
CA CYS A 560 -4.75 -2.88 -19.87
C CYS A 560 -4.74 -4.35 -20.34
N VAL A 561 -4.82 -4.60 -21.65
CA VAL A 561 -4.68 -5.96 -22.22
C VAL A 561 -3.26 -6.51 -22.01
N ALA A 562 -2.22 -5.70 -22.23
CA ALA A 562 -0.83 -6.10 -21.98
C ALA A 562 -0.58 -6.39 -20.49
N GLY A 563 -1.16 -5.58 -19.60
CA GLY A 563 -1.10 -5.76 -18.14
C GLY A 563 -1.71 -7.09 -17.70
N TRP A 564 -2.86 -7.47 -18.25
CA TRP A 564 -3.46 -8.77 -17.97
C TRP A 564 -2.53 -9.94 -18.28
N TRP A 565 -1.90 -9.95 -19.45
CA TRP A 565 -0.94 -10.99 -19.84
C TRP A 565 0.32 -10.99 -18.97
N ILE A 566 0.87 -9.81 -18.66
CA ILE A 566 2.07 -9.70 -17.82
C ILE A 566 1.78 -10.15 -16.38
N ILE A 567 0.61 -9.82 -15.84
CA ILE A 567 0.19 -10.26 -14.50
C ILE A 567 -0.07 -11.77 -14.47
N LEU A 568 -0.65 -12.34 -15.52
CA LEU A 568 -0.85 -13.79 -15.65
C LEU A 568 0.49 -14.55 -15.59
N LEU A 569 1.50 -14.05 -16.30
CA LEU A 569 2.80 -14.71 -16.50
C LEU A 569 3.84 -14.41 -15.41
N PHE A 570 3.83 -13.22 -14.81
CA PHE A 570 4.94 -12.72 -13.99
C PHE A 570 4.55 -12.34 -12.56
N LEU A 571 3.26 -12.26 -12.21
CA LEU A 571 2.82 -11.98 -10.83
C LEU A 571 2.49 -13.29 -10.11
N PRO A 572 3.13 -13.60 -8.97
CA PRO A 572 2.63 -14.61 -8.04
C PRO A 572 1.40 -14.17 -7.23
N GLU A 573 0.80 -15.11 -6.50
CA GLU A 573 -0.27 -14.81 -5.53
C GLU A 573 0.34 -14.69 -4.13
N THR A 574 -0.10 -13.72 -3.33
CA THR A 574 0.39 -13.48 -1.95
C THR A 574 -0.65 -13.79 -0.87
N LYS A 575 -1.91 -14.04 -1.26
CA LYS A 575 -3.02 -14.27 -0.33
C LYS A 575 -2.76 -15.46 0.61
N ASP A 576 -2.97 -15.22 1.91
CA ASP A 576 -2.91 -16.18 3.02
C ASP A 576 -1.57 -16.93 3.17
N LEU A 577 -0.51 -16.48 2.49
CA LEU A 577 0.82 -17.09 2.57
C LEU A 577 1.60 -16.57 3.79
N THR A 578 2.29 -17.48 4.48
CA THR A 578 3.30 -17.11 5.48
C THR A 578 4.53 -16.48 4.80
N LEU A 579 5.41 -15.86 5.58
CA LEU A 579 6.67 -15.32 5.04
C LEU A 579 7.54 -16.40 4.38
N GLU A 580 7.48 -17.65 4.87
CA GLU A 580 8.18 -18.82 4.30
C GLU A 580 7.58 -19.27 2.98
N GLN A 581 6.25 -19.31 2.90
CA GLN A 581 5.57 -19.64 1.65
C GLN A 581 5.80 -18.54 0.60
N LEU A 582 5.92 -17.28 1.02
CA LEU A 582 6.38 -16.19 0.16
C LEU A 582 7.86 -16.32 -0.21
N ASP A 583 8.74 -16.83 0.66
CA ASP A 583 10.12 -17.23 0.31
C ASP A 583 10.08 -18.25 -0.83
N GLU A 584 9.43 -19.40 -0.65
CA GLU A 584 9.34 -20.46 -1.66
C GLU A 584 8.73 -19.97 -2.98
N VAL A 585 7.63 -19.20 -2.93
CA VAL A 585 6.98 -18.62 -4.13
C VAL A 585 7.92 -17.72 -4.92
N PHE A 586 8.68 -16.84 -4.24
CA PHE A 586 9.64 -15.96 -4.91
C PHE A 586 11.00 -16.63 -5.18
N GLU A 587 11.23 -17.86 -4.69
CA GLU A 587 12.39 -18.68 -5.07
C GLU A 587 12.21 -19.43 -6.39
N ILE A 588 10.98 -19.72 -6.81
CA ILE A 588 10.64 -20.37 -8.09
C ILE A 588 11.10 -19.53 -9.29
N SER A 589 11.61 -20.19 -10.34
CA SER A 589 12.11 -19.51 -11.53
C SER A 589 10.99 -18.80 -12.29
N THR A 590 11.25 -17.60 -12.82
CA THR A 590 10.25 -16.81 -13.57
C THR A 590 9.69 -17.57 -14.78
N ARG A 591 10.50 -18.44 -15.40
CA ARG A 591 10.10 -19.29 -16.53
C ARG A 591 9.08 -20.37 -16.13
N GLU A 592 9.26 -20.96 -14.95
CA GLU A 592 8.38 -21.96 -14.38
C GLU A 592 7.06 -21.33 -13.91
N HIS A 593 7.13 -20.16 -13.29
CA HIS A 593 5.94 -19.37 -12.95
C HIS A 593 5.13 -18.95 -14.18
N ALA A 594 5.80 -18.52 -15.26
CA ALA A 594 5.14 -18.20 -16.53
C ALA A 594 4.48 -19.42 -17.18
N ARG A 595 5.13 -20.60 -17.12
CA ARG A 595 4.52 -21.87 -17.56
C ARG A 595 3.27 -22.18 -16.75
N HIS A 596 3.33 -22.06 -15.42
CA HIS A 596 2.19 -22.25 -14.54
C HIS A 596 1.04 -21.26 -14.83
N GLY A 597 1.35 -20.00 -15.16
CA GLY A 597 0.36 -19.01 -15.62
C GLY A 597 -0.37 -19.44 -16.90
N MET A 598 0.36 -20.02 -17.86
CA MET A 598 -0.24 -20.60 -19.08
C MET A 598 -1.06 -21.86 -18.79
N ASP A 599 -0.57 -22.76 -17.93
CA ASP A 599 -1.32 -23.97 -17.52
C ASP A 599 -2.63 -23.60 -16.79
N GLN A 600 -2.62 -22.55 -15.96
CA GLN A 600 -3.83 -21.97 -15.36
C GLN A 600 -4.82 -21.43 -16.40
N LEU A 601 -4.33 -20.75 -17.44
CA LEU A 601 -5.18 -20.24 -18.53
C LEU A 601 -5.82 -21.40 -19.30
N VAL A 602 -5.05 -22.42 -19.67
CA VAL A 602 -5.55 -23.64 -20.33
C VAL A 602 -6.61 -24.33 -19.47
N TRP A 603 -6.35 -24.47 -18.17
CA TRP A 603 -7.33 -25.00 -17.21
C TRP A 603 -8.62 -24.16 -17.17
N TRP A 604 -8.50 -22.83 -17.09
CA TRP A 604 -9.65 -21.93 -17.01
C TRP A 604 -10.50 -21.99 -18.28
N VAL A 605 -9.87 -21.95 -19.46
CA VAL A 605 -10.54 -22.10 -20.76
C VAL A 605 -11.25 -23.46 -20.84
N ARG A 606 -10.56 -24.57 -20.50
CA ARG A 606 -11.17 -25.92 -20.53
C ARG A 606 -12.35 -26.04 -19.57
N ARG A 607 -12.25 -25.48 -18.36
CA ARG A 607 -13.27 -25.59 -17.33
C ARG A 607 -14.49 -24.68 -17.55
N TRP A 608 -14.28 -23.44 -17.98
CA TRP A 608 -15.34 -22.42 -18.03
C TRP A 608 -15.86 -22.15 -19.45
N ILE A 609 -14.98 -22.09 -20.45
CA ILE A 609 -15.39 -21.91 -21.86
C ILE A 609 -15.85 -23.26 -22.43
N LEU A 610 -15.01 -24.30 -22.32
CA LEU A 610 -15.33 -25.64 -22.86
C LEU A 610 -16.14 -26.53 -21.89
N LYS A 611 -16.50 -26.01 -20.70
CA LYS A 611 -17.35 -26.67 -19.68
C LYS A 611 -16.86 -28.05 -19.21
N GLN A 612 -15.58 -28.38 -19.38
CA GLN A 612 -15.00 -29.67 -18.99
C GLN A 612 -14.69 -29.72 -17.49
N LYS A 613 -15.61 -30.32 -16.70
CA LYS A 613 -15.57 -30.30 -15.23
C LYS A 613 -14.44 -31.11 -14.57
N GLY A 614 -13.82 -32.05 -15.29
CA GLY A 614 -12.85 -33.02 -14.74
C GLY A 614 -11.41 -32.51 -14.53
N TRP A 615 -11.05 -31.32 -15.05
CA TRP A 615 -9.67 -30.84 -14.98
C TRP A 615 -9.29 -30.30 -13.59
N ARG A 616 -8.25 -30.88 -12.97
CA ARG A 616 -7.63 -30.40 -11.73
C ARG A 616 -6.99 -29.03 -11.95
N LYS A 617 -7.17 -28.11 -11.00
CA LYS A 617 -6.52 -26.78 -11.03
C LYS A 617 -5.01 -27.00 -10.84
N PRO A 618 -4.13 -26.43 -11.68
CA PRO A 618 -2.70 -26.50 -11.43
C PRO A 618 -2.36 -25.73 -10.14
N VAL A 619 -1.49 -26.31 -9.32
CA VAL A 619 -1.01 -25.75 -8.05
C VAL A 619 0.48 -25.45 -8.20
N LEU A 620 0.93 -24.25 -7.81
CA LEU A 620 2.32 -23.82 -7.99
C LEU A 620 3.26 -24.43 -6.93
N ILE A 621 2.82 -24.43 -5.67
CA ILE A 621 3.50 -25.07 -4.55
C ILE A 621 2.53 -26.06 -3.93
N GLN A 622 2.91 -27.33 -3.91
CA GLN A 622 2.25 -28.33 -3.10
C GLN A 622 2.90 -28.25 -1.71
N SER A 623 2.24 -27.56 -0.78
CA SER A 623 2.79 -27.31 0.56
C SER A 623 3.08 -28.64 1.27
N LYS A 624 4.32 -28.83 1.74
CA LYS A 624 4.75 -30.02 2.51
C LYS A 624 3.95 -30.26 3.81
N ILE A 625 3.06 -29.34 4.16
CA ILE A 625 2.15 -29.41 5.31
C ILE A 625 0.97 -30.36 5.04
N ASP A 626 0.58 -30.57 3.78
CA ASP A 626 -0.55 -31.46 3.43
C ASP A 626 -0.25 -32.95 3.70
N GLU A 627 1.03 -33.34 3.84
CA GLU A 627 1.43 -34.70 4.23
C GLU A 627 1.39 -34.93 5.76
N GLY A 628 1.11 -33.88 6.56
CA GLY A 628 1.18 -33.94 8.02
C GLY A 628 -0.15 -34.06 8.78
N TYR A 629 -1.30 -33.95 8.10
CA TYR A 629 -2.63 -33.95 8.73
C TYR A 629 -3.71 -34.67 7.90
N GLU A 630 -3.38 -35.85 7.35
CA GLU A 630 -4.42 -36.78 6.89
C GLU A 630 -5.23 -37.30 8.09
N ILE A 631 -6.37 -36.66 8.36
CA ILE A 631 -7.43 -37.25 9.17
C ILE A 631 -8.04 -38.39 8.36
N GLY A 632 -7.51 -39.60 8.58
CA GLY A 632 -8.12 -40.91 8.27
C GLY A 632 -8.99 -41.03 7.03
N GLY A 633 -8.37 -41.40 5.90
CA GLY A 633 -8.98 -42.31 4.92
C GLY A 633 -9.68 -41.70 3.71
N GLU A 634 -8.95 -41.54 2.61
CA GLU A 634 -9.36 -42.06 1.29
C GLU A 634 -8.15 -42.09 0.31
N GLU A 635 -7.65 -43.29 -0.02
CA GLU A 635 -6.61 -43.46 -1.05
C GLU A 635 -7.13 -43.05 -2.45
N LYS A 636 -6.66 -41.94 -3.05
CA LYS A 636 -6.92 -41.66 -4.48
C LYS A 636 -5.74 -41.08 -5.29
N TYR A 637 -4.96 -42.04 -5.80
CA TYR A 637 -4.20 -42.03 -7.06
C TYR A 637 -2.95 -41.15 -7.17
N ALA A 638 -1.80 -41.86 -7.19
CA ALA A 638 -0.47 -41.35 -7.45
C ALA A 638 -0.28 -40.79 -8.88
N ARG A 639 0.80 -40.01 -9.06
CA ARG A 639 1.22 -39.43 -10.34
C ARG A 639 1.60 -40.52 -11.35
N ARG A 640 1.14 -40.42 -12.60
CA ARG A 640 1.89 -40.96 -13.75
C ARG A 640 2.88 -39.89 -14.25
N PRO A 641 4.15 -40.22 -14.53
CA PRO A 641 5.10 -39.28 -15.13
C PRO A 641 4.72 -38.96 -16.58
N ILE A 642 5.08 -37.76 -17.04
CA ILE A 642 4.79 -37.27 -18.39
C ILE A 642 5.78 -37.92 -19.37
N GLY A 643 5.40 -39.08 -19.92
CA GLY A 643 6.15 -39.82 -20.94
C GLY A 643 5.26 -40.50 -21.99
N GLU A 644 4.01 -40.81 -21.66
CA GLU A 644 3.04 -41.49 -22.53
C GLU A 644 1.89 -40.53 -22.87
N MET A 645 1.94 -39.89 -24.04
CA MET A 645 0.81 -39.19 -24.69
C MET A 645 0.87 -39.32 -26.23
N ILE A 646 1.21 -40.52 -26.69
CA ILE A 646 0.97 -41.05 -28.04
C ILE A 646 0.58 -42.52 -27.80
N GLU A 647 -0.50 -43.00 -28.44
CA GLU A 647 -1.24 -44.24 -28.08
C GLU A 647 -1.99 -44.04 -26.72
N ASP A 648 -3.27 -43.70 -26.66
CA ASP A 648 -4.44 -44.36 -27.27
C ASP A 648 -5.65 -43.43 -27.47
N SER A 649 -6.46 -43.76 -28.50
CA SER A 649 -7.82 -43.26 -28.86
C SER A 649 -8.06 -41.75 -29.01
#